data_AF-A0A8C7UR31-F1
#
_entry.id   AF-A0A8C7UR31-F1
#
_cell.length_a   1.000
_cell.length_b   1.000
_cell.length_c   1.000
_cell.angle_alpha   90.00
_cell.angle_beta   90.00
_cell.angle_gamma   90.00
#
_symmetry.space_group_name_H-M   'P 1'
#
loop_
_entity.id
_entity.type
_entity.pdbx_description
1 polymer ?
#
loop_
_entity_poly.entity_id
_entity_poly.type
_entity_poly.pdbx_seq_one_letter_code
_entity_poly.pdbx_strand_id
1 'polypeptide(L)'
;MATSGAGGEGYSGLNGIVSETEHKIMTDLPAELLEYILCFPVLKHVDICNVSCSCKRLHDVCHGRGKVWGHQYKLRWPRLQKHYRQNECCDWLKEYRTRHTVGLQIRRTVVSISKRFFTEVPCVGQVLGDSFAEIESLGAPEHFCEDELLSILNSDRRKSLTLKYYAKKILYFLRQQNILRSLKMFLEQPAEQQSALEGAVLVDQYCNPLADVSLDGISSQLEEITDKVKKMLRMKNSSHPSLRVTQGDCFAVEDFELERQVVVALNAVLYEQLQYKGNECDYYNPLNSYIHQVLLRRTGIPISLSVLYMTLARKLGVQLEPVNFPNHFLLRWCQHQRGSGDIYDFVYIDAFGKGKQLTAKECEYLIGHQVTADYYSAISTTEVLLRMVGNLLNIGKRGISSLREGNEKSYQLLRDSLDLYLTINPDNVQYLLLQARLYFHLGIWPEKVLDILQHIQALDPSQHGAVGYLVQHTLEHIQHKKHPVEPEVKRRSAPEHVEVQYSVGLIMKHKRSGYNCVIYGWDPKCTMSQEWITTMRVHQLSSGANQPFYNVLVQDGTCRYAAQENLEPHSAPLEIAHPEVGRYFSEFHDSHYVANEELQTRYPEDMAETLGTVRDLYHRLTPSSGQASGQQESPKGTGGSSQDQKSQENQEAMPM
;
A
#
# COMPACT_ATOMS: atom_id res chain seq x y z
N MET A 1 85.33 2.38 42.21
CA MET A 1 85.99 1.18 41.67
C MET A 1 85.07 0.60 40.60
N ALA A 2 85.37 0.54 39.31
CA ALA A 2 86.37 1.24 38.49
C ALA A 2 85.72 2.56 37.99
N THR A 3 86.11 3.71 38.54
CA THR A 3 87.01 4.69 37.86
C THR A 3 86.34 5.23 36.59
N SER A 4 85.71 6.40 36.68
CA SER A 4 86.33 7.73 36.44
C SER A 4 86.15 8.14 34.98
N GLY A 5 85.72 9.35 34.63
CA GLY A 5 85.49 10.55 35.42
C GLY A 5 85.28 11.72 34.46
N ALA A 6 84.80 12.82 35.05
CA ALA A 6 84.91 14.22 34.64
C ALA A 6 84.87 14.56 33.13
N GLY A 7 83.95 15.37 32.63
CA GLY A 7 83.35 16.53 33.28
C GLY A 7 83.81 17.79 32.54
N GLY A 8 82.85 18.61 32.13
CA GLY A 8 83.05 19.97 31.63
C GLY A 8 83.51 20.02 30.16
N GLU A 9 83.06 20.94 29.32
CA GLU A 9 82.35 22.19 29.55
C GLU A 9 81.51 22.51 28.32
N GLY A 10 80.31 23.03 28.53
CA GLY A 10 79.52 23.64 27.47
C GLY A 10 79.85 25.12 27.34
N TYR A 11 79.87 25.62 26.10
CA TYR A 11 79.56 27.00 25.69
C TYR A 11 79.23 26.92 24.18
N SER A 12 77.95 26.83 23.81
CA SER A 12 77.06 27.94 23.44
C SER A 12 77.53 28.73 22.21
N GLY A 13 76.78 28.60 21.11
CA GLY A 13 76.93 29.42 19.91
C GLY A 13 76.02 28.93 18.79
N LEU A 14 74.81 29.48 18.74
CA LEU A 14 73.76 29.18 17.77
C LEU A 14 74.24 29.28 16.32
N ASN A 15 73.89 28.26 15.52
CA ASN A 15 73.26 28.49 14.22
C ASN A 15 72.34 27.31 13.93
N GLY A 16 71.09 27.46 14.37
CA GLY A 16 70.00 26.61 13.97
C GLY A 16 69.73 26.80 12.48
N ILE A 17 69.98 25.75 11.71
CA ILE A 17 69.24 25.53 10.47
C ILE A 17 67.88 25.03 10.92
N VAL A 18 66.90 25.93 10.99
CA VAL A 18 65.49 25.54 11.04
C VAL A 18 65.22 24.86 9.70
N SER A 19 65.12 23.54 9.73
CA SER A 19 64.65 22.71 8.62
C SER A 19 63.35 23.30 8.09
N GLU A 20 63.30 23.55 6.78
CA GLU A 20 62.10 23.92 6.05
C GLU A 20 60.95 23.01 6.46
N THR A 21 59.81 23.60 6.81
CA THR A 21 58.55 22.88 6.92
C THR A 21 58.23 22.29 5.56
N GLU A 22 58.50 20.98 5.36
CA GLU A 22 58.03 20.23 4.20
C GLU A 22 56.51 20.39 4.09
N HIS A 23 56.05 21.21 3.15
CA HIS A 23 54.65 21.35 2.82
C HIS A 23 54.18 20.07 2.15
N LYS A 24 53.57 19.15 2.93
CA LYS A 24 52.95 17.94 2.40
C LYS A 24 51.77 18.34 1.50
N ILE A 25 51.83 17.96 0.22
CA ILE A 25 50.76 18.22 -0.75
C ILE A 25 49.81 17.01 -0.72
N MET A 26 48.50 17.25 -0.83
CA MET A 26 47.48 16.18 -0.78
C MET A 26 47.77 15.05 -1.79
N THR A 27 48.26 15.40 -2.99
CA THR A 27 48.61 14.42 -4.03
C THR A 27 49.78 13.52 -3.65
N ASP A 28 50.59 13.85 -2.65
CA ASP A 28 51.73 13.03 -2.22
C ASP A 28 51.29 11.85 -1.35
N LEU A 29 50.03 11.85 -0.87
CA LEU A 29 49.47 10.77 -0.09
C LEU A 29 49.33 9.48 -0.94
N PRO A 30 49.54 8.29 -0.34
CA PRO A 30 49.21 7.01 -0.94
C PRO A 30 47.75 6.95 -1.42
N ALA A 31 47.51 6.20 -2.51
CA ALA A 31 46.19 6.07 -3.10
C ALA A 31 45.15 5.56 -2.08
N GLU A 32 45.54 4.63 -1.20
CA GLU A 32 44.69 4.07 -0.15
C GLU A 32 44.21 5.13 0.86
N LEU A 33 45.07 6.10 1.20
CA LEU A 33 44.71 7.20 2.10
C LEU A 33 43.82 8.22 1.39
N LEU A 34 44.10 8.52 0.11
CA LEU A 34 43.23 9.37 -0.70
C LEU A 34 41.84 8.76 -0.87
N GLU A 35 41.76 7.46 -1.15
CA GLU A 35 40.48 6.74 -1.18
C GLU A 35 39.75 6.83 0.17
N TYR A 36 40.47 6.68 1.29
CA TYR A 36 39.88 6.77 2.62
C TYR A 36 39.30 8.16 2.90
N ILE A 37 40.02 9.23 2.54
CA ILE A 37 39.55 10.62 2.63
C ILE A 37 38.31 10.82 1.75
N LEU A 38 38.31 10.31 0.52
CA LEU A 38 37.19 10.43 -0.42
C LEU A 38 35.97 9.57 -0.04
N CYS A 39 36.14 8.58 0.84
CA CYS A 39 35.06 7.81 1.44
C CYS A 39 34.53 8.43 2.75
N PHE A 40 34.87 9.68 3.06
CA PHE A 40 34.34 10.33 4.25
C PHE A 40 32.87 10.74 4.01
N PRO A 41 31.92 10.42 4.92
CA PRO A 41 30.48 10.61 4.67
C PRO A 41 30.02 12.05 4.41
N VAL A 42 30.85 13.05 4.75
CA VAL A 42 30.56 14.46 4.49
C VAL A 42 30.64 14.82 3.01
N LEU A 43 31.47 14.09 2.25
CA LEU A 43 31.71 14.33 0.83
C LEU A 43 30.60 13.68 0.00
N LYS A 44 29.96 14.47 -0.84
CA LYS A 44 28.91 14.02 -1.76
C LYS A 44 29.51 13.73 -3.14
N HIS A 45 28.77 13.00 -3.96
CA HIS A 45 29.15 12.75 -5.36
C HIS A 45 29.58 13.98 -6.16
N VAL A 46 29.00 15.16 -5.91
CA VAL A 46 29.42 16.41 -6.57
C VAL A 46 30.86 16.77 -6.18
N ASP A 47 31.21 16.62 -4.90
CA ASP A 47 32.57 16.87 -4.40
C ASP A 47 33.55 15.89 -5.03
N ILE A 48 33.16 14.61 -5.15
CA ILE A 48 33.98 13.58 -5.82
C ILE A 48 34.22 13.94 -7.29
N CYS A 49 33.20 14.40 -8.01
CA CYS A 49 33.35 14.88 -9.39
C CYS A 49 34.28 16.10 -9.48
N ASN A 50 34.15 17.06 -8.56
CA ASN A 50 35.01 18.25 -8.54
C ASN A 50 36.48 17.89 -8.27
N VAL A 51 36.71 16.97 -7.33
CA VAL A 51 38.05 16.45 -7.01
C VAL A 51 38.63 15.68 -8.21
N SER A 52 37.83 14.86 -8.91
CA SER A 52 38.31 14.12 -10.07
C SER A 52 38.68 15.04 -11.24
N CYS A 53 38.06 16.22 -11.36
CA CYS A 53 38.42 17.24 -12.34
C CYS A 53 39.70 18.03 -11.99
N SER A 54 40.26 17.86 -10.78
CA SER A 54 41.37 18.70 -10.30
C SER A 54 42.73 18.31 -10.90
N CYS A 55 43.05 17.01 -10.98
CA CYS A 55 44.28 16.52 -11.62
C CYS A 55 44.19 15.03 -11.99
N LYS A 56 45.09 14.57 -12.86
CA LYS A 56 45.13 13.16 -13.32
C LYS A 56 45.22 12.16 -12.16
N ARG A 57 46.05 12.43 -11.14
CA ARG A 57 46.20 11.51 -10.00
C ARG A 57 44.90 11.36 -9.22
N LEU A 58 44.20 12.45 -8.94
CA LEU A 58 42.94 12.43 -8.20
C LEU A 58 41.82 11.83 -9.06
N HIS A 59 41.83 12.07 -10.37
CA HIS A 59 40.98 11.38 -11.32
C HIS A 59 41.16 9.85 -11.22
N ASP A 60 42.41 9.38 -11.29
CA ASP A 60 42.73 7.95 -11.23
C ASP A 60 42.34 7.32 -9.88
N VAL A 61 42.47 8.05 -8.77
CA VAL A 61 42.00 7.57 -7.46
C VAL A 61 40.46 7.50 -7.40
N CYS A 62 39.76 8.51 -7.92
CA CYS A 62 38.30 8.53 -7.94
C CYS A 62 37.71 7.41 -8.82
N HIS A 63 38.38 7.05 -9.91
CA HIS A 63 37.86 6.14 -10.94
C HIS A 63 38.55 4.76 -10.97
N GLY A 64 39.66 4.56 -10.26
CA GLY A 64 40.54 3.40 -10.43
C GLY A 64 39.98 2.09 -9.90
N ARG A 65 39.78 1.96 -8.58
CA ARG A 65 39.40 0.68 -7.93
C ARG A 65 37.91 0.53 -7.63
N GLY A 66 37.07 1.47 -8.07
CA GLY A 66 35.62 1.47 -7.83
C GLY A 66 35.18 1.69 -6.36
N LYS A 67 36.11 1.70 -5.40
CA LYS A 67 35.84 1.82 -3.96
C LYS A 67 35.13 3.13 -3.58
N VAL A 68 35.58 4.27 -4.12
CA VAL A 68 34.99 5.60 -3.85
C VAL A 68 33.53 5.64 -4.31
N TRP A 69 33.26 5.22 -5.55
CA TRP A 69 31.89 5.18 -6.08
C TRP A 69 31.03 4.11 -5.41
N GLY A 70 31.60 2.97 -5.02
CA GLY A 70 30.89 1.96 -4.22
C GLY A 70 30.50 2.47 -2.84
N HIS A 71 31.36 3.26 -2.19
CA HIS A 71 31.02 3.95 -0.95
C HIS A 71 29.90 4.98 -1.16
N GLN A 72 30.03 5.86 -2.16
CA GLN A 72 29.01 6.86 -2.49
C GLN A 72 27.65 6.22 -2.81
N TYR A 73 27.65 5.11 -3.54
CA TYR A 73 26.45 4.35 -3.85
C TYR A 73 25.81 3.78 -2.59
N LYS A 74 26.58 3.10 -1.74
CA LYS A 74 26.13 2.52 -0.46
C LYS A 74 25.56 3.56 0.49
N LEU A 75 26.22 4.71 0.60
CA LEU A 75 25.81 5.81 1.45
C LEU A 75 24.47 6.42 0.97
N ARG A 76 24.31 6.58 -0.34
CA ARG A 76 23.12 7.22 -0.92
C ARG A 76 21.92 6.28 -1.02
N TRP A 77 22.15 5.00 -1.32
CA TRP A 77 21.10 4.00 -1.55
C TRP A 77 21.35 2.69 -0.78
N PRO A 78 21.27 2.70 0.56
CA PRO A 78 21.54 1.53 1.38
C PRO A 78 20.55 0.37 1.11
N ARG A 79 19.30 0.67 0.72
CA ARG A 79 18.26 -0.34 0.45
C ARG A 79 18.56 -1.21 -0.76
N LEU A 80 19.32 -0.69 -1.72
CA LEU A 80 19.68 -1.42 -2.95
C LEU A 80 20.75 -2.46 -2.70
N GLN A 81 21.44 -2.42 -1.55
CA GLN A 81 22.53 -3.36 -1.23
C GLN A 81 22.09 -4.83 -1.20
N LYS A 82 20.81 -5.11 -0.90
CA LYS A 82 20.27 -6.47 -0.91
C LYS A 82 20.31 -7.15 -2.29
N HIS A 83 20.43 -6.38 -3.37
CA HIS A 83 20.46 -6.89 -4.74
C HIS A 83 21.87 -7.22 -5.24
N TYR A 84 22.91 -6.87 -4.49
CA TYR A 84 24.31 -7.12 -4.88
C TYR A 84 24.94 -8.16 -3.96
N ARG A 85 25.62 -9.16 -4.54
CA ARG A 85 26.39 -10.13 -3.74
C ARG A 85 27.70 -9.50 -3.28
N GLN A 86 28.17 -9.87 -2.08
CA GLN A 86 29.42 -9.32 -1.52
C GLN A 86 30.67 -9.55 -2.39
N ASN A 87 30.64 -10.55 -3.28
CA ASN A 87 31.77 -10.95 -4.14
C ASN A 87 31.61 -10.55 -5.62
N GLU A 88 30.54 -9.84 -6.00
CA GLU A 88 30.38 -9.40 -7.39
C GLU A 88 31.24 -8.16 -7.68
N CYS A 89 32.07 -8.25 -8.73
CA CYS A 89 32.81 -7.10 -9.24
C CYS A 89 31.83 -6.19 -10.01
N CYS A 90 31.25 -5.21 -9.32
CA CYS A 90 30.35 -4.23 -9.91
C CYS A 90 31.11 -2.96 -10.34
N ASP A 91 30.81 -2.45 -11.53
CA ASP A 91 31.22 -1.10 -11.92
C ASP A 91 30.33 -0.08 -11.22
N TRP A 92 30.73 0.29 -10.00
CA TRP A 92 29.98 1.20 -9.14
C TRP A 92 29.77 2.59 -9.73
N LEU A 93 30.67 3.07 -10.60
CA LEU A 93 30.49 4.37 -11.25
C LEU A 93 29.36 4.30 -12.28
N LYS A 94 29.37 3.27 -13.12
CA LYS A 94 28.29 3.02 -14.08
C LYS A 94 26.97 2.83 -13.35
N GLU A 95 26.97 2.03 -12.28
CA GLU A 95 25.77 1.77 -11.49
C GLU A 95 25.21 3.04 -10.83
N TYR A 96 26.09 3.87 -10.26
CA TYR A 96 25.72 5.16 -9.70
C TYR A 96 25.09 6.08 -10.75
N ARG A 97 25.71 6.20 -11.93
CA ARG A 97 25.22 7.03 -13.03
C ARG A 97 23.86 6.55 -13.53
N THR A 98 23.70 5.25 -13.75
CA THR A 98 22.43 4.65 -14.18
C THR A 98 21.34 4.93 -13.15
N ARG A 99 21.55 4.56 -11.87
CA ARG A 99 20.57 4.79 -10.80
C ARG A 99 20.21 6.26 -10.63
N HIS A 100 21.20 7.15 -10.70
CA HIS A 100 20.98 8.59 -10.58
C HIS A 100 20.13 9.14 -11.73
N THR A 101 20.42 8.74 -12.97
CA THR A 101 19.73 9.19 -14.18
C THR A 101 18.27 8.72 -14.17
N VAL A 102 18.04 7.44 -13.85
CA VAL A 102 16.72 6.84 -13.68
C VAL A 102 15.93 7.58 -12.60
N GLY A 103 16.55 7.90 -11.46
CA GLY A 103 15.90 8.65 -10.39
C GLY A 103 15.43 10.05 -10.82
N LEU A 104 16.23 10.76 -11.62
CA LEU A 104 15.85 12.06 -12.17
C LEU A 104 14.68 11.94 -13.16
N GLN A 105 14.70 10.92 -14.02
CA GLN A 105 13.62 10.67 -14.98
C GLN A 105 12.30 10.33 -14.27
N ILE A 106 12.33 9.45 -13.27
CA ILE A 106 11.14 9.10 -12.47
C ILE A 106 10.56 10.34 -11.81
N ARG A 107 11.39 11.21 -11.22
CA ARG A 107 10.89 12.47 -10.64
C ARG A 107 10.21 13.36 -11.68
N ARG A 108 10.79 13.48 -12.88
CA ARG A 108 10.18 14.24 -13.98
C ARG A 108 8.84 13.64 -14.41
N THR A 109 8.75 12.32 -14.52
CA THR A 109 7.49 11.62 -14.83
C THR A 109 6.46 11.81 -13.73
N VAL A 110 6.83 11.70 -12.45
CA VAL A 110 5.92 11.94 -11.32
C VAL A 110 5.36 13.37 -11.35
N VAL A 111 6.20 14.37 -11.65
CA VAL A 111 5.76 15.77 -11.78
C VAL A 111 4.79 15.93 -12.96
N SER A 112 5.08 15.31 -14.11
CA SER A 112 4.26 15.49 -15.31
C SER A 112 2.85 14.90 -15.18
N ILE A 113 2.67 13.88 -14.32
CA ILE A 113 1.37 13.22 -14.10
C ILE A 113 0.35 14.19 -13.52
N SER A 114 0.75 15.11 -12.63
CA SER A 114 -0.17 16.10 -12.05
C SER A 114 -0.87 16.90 -13.15
N LYS A 115 -0.09 17.48 -14.06
CA LYS A 115 -0.60 18.26 -15.18
C LYS A 115 -1.49 17.46 -16.14
N ARG A 116 -1.12 16.19 -16.39
CA ARG A 116 -1.83 15.33 -17.35
C ARG A 116 -3.18 14.83 -16.80
N PHE A 117 -3.29 14.62 -15.48
CA PHE A 117 -4.39 13.84 -14.90
C PHE A 117 -5.08 14.51 -13.72
N PHE A 118 -4.88 15.82 -13.51
CA PHE A 118 -5.55 16.56 -12.46
C PHE A 118 -7.08 16.53 -12.58
N THR A 119 -7.60 16.69 -13.81
CA THR A 119 -9.04 16.75 -14.12
C THR A 119 -9.70 15.39 -14.28
N GLU A 120 -8.94 14.34 -14.58
CA GLU A 120 -9.45 12.97 -14.65
C GLU A 120 -9.49 12.34 -13.26
N VAL A 121 -10.47 11.47 -12.95
CA VAL A 121 -10.41 10.66 -11.73
C VAL A 121 -9.20 9.73 -11.89
N PRO A 122 -8.15 9.84 -11.05
CA PRO A 122 -6.98 8.99 -11.17
C PRO A 122 -7.32 7.62 -10.62
N CYS A 123 -8.06 6.84 -11.39
CA CYS A 123 -7.95 5.40 -11.28
C CYS A 123 -6.51 5.07 -11.69
N VAL A 124 -5.83 4.31 -10.82
CA VAL A 124 -4.42 3.88 -10.99
C VAL A 124 -4.15 3.35 -12.40
N GLY A 125 -5.15 2.80 -13.08
CA GLY A 125 -5.02 2.19 -14.38
C GLY A 125 -4.73 3.12 -15.57
N GLN A 126 -5.67 4.01 -15.91
CA GLN A 126 -5.65 4.72 -17.21
C GLN A 126 -4.57 5.80 -17.26
N VAL A 127 -4.33 6.46 -16.12
CA VAL A 127 -3.33 7.52 -15.94
C VAL A 127 -1.89 7.00 -16.05
N LEU A 128 -1.69 5.77 -15.59
CA LEU A 128 -0.36 5.21 -15.47
C LEU A 128 0.04 4.36 -16.66
N GLY A 129 -0.85 3.88 -17.53
CA GLY A 129 -0.45 3.07 -18.70
C GLY A 129 0.62 3.76 -19.58
N ASP A 130 0.32 4.98 -20.04
CA ASP A 130 1.25 5.75 -20.89
C ASP A 130 2.49 6.24 -20.12
N SER A 131 2.27 6.72 -18.89
CA SER A 131 3.37 7.17 -18.00
C SER A 131 4.26 6.01 -17.54
N PHE A 132 3.72 4.79 -17.50
CA PHE A 132 4.44 3.57 -17.16
C PHE A 132 5.18 3.02 -18.37
N ALA A 133 4.63 3.10 -19.57
CA ALA A 133 5.39 2.85 -20.80
C ALA A 133 6.62 3.75 -20.87
N GLU A 134 6.52 5.03 -20.45
CA GLU A 134 7.69 5.91 -20.29
C GLU A 134 8.69 5.34 -19.26
N ILE A 135 8.24 4.85 -18.10
CA ILE A 135 9.11 4.27 -17.05
C ILE A 135 9.73 2.95 -17.49
N GLU A 136 9.00 2.05 -18.14
CA GLU A 136 9.49 0.78 -18.68
C GLU A 136 10.46 0.98 -19.84
N SER A 137 10.21 1.99 -20.69
CA SER A 137 11.09 2.34 -21.81
C SER A 137 12.50 2.75 -21.36
N LEU A 138 12.68 3.10 -20.07
CA LEU A 138 14.00 3.38 -19.51
C LEU A 138 14.92 2.15 -19.50
N GLY A 139 14.37 0.93 -19.60
CA GLY A 139 15.14 -0.32 -19.56
C GLY A 139 15.93 -0.51 -18.26
N ALA A 140 15.55 0.22 -17.21
CA ALA A 140 16.25 0.23 -15.93
C ALA A 140 15.83 -0.94 -15.03
N PRO A 141 16.71 -1.40 -14.12
CA PRO A 141 16.31 -2.39 -13.14
C PRO A 141 15.14 -1.91 -12.28
N GLU A 142 14.10 -2.74 -12.13
CA GLU A 142 12.85 -2.37 -11.46
C GLU A 142 13.05 -1.85 -10.03
N HIS A 143 14.00 -2.45 -9.30
CA HIS A 143 14.35 -2.07 -7.94
C HIS A 143 14.89 -0.63 -7.83
N PHE A 144 15.42 -0.05 -8.91
CA PHE A 144 15.79 1.37 -8.95
C PHE A 144 14.56 2.27 -8.96
N CYS A 145 13.54 1.87 -9.72
CA CYS A 145 12.29 2.60 -9.80
C CYS A 145 11.56 2.60 -8.47
N GLU A 146 11.43 1.41 -7.88
CA GLU A 146 10.82 1.24 -6.57
C GLU A 146 11.54 2.05 -5.48
N ASP A 147 12.88 2.02 -5.43
CA ASP A 147 13.64 2.79 -4.45
C ASP A 147 13.48 4.30 -4.60
N GLU A 148 13.43 4.84 -5.84
CA GLU A 148 13.19 6.27 -6.04
C GLU A 148 11.79 6.68 -5.57
N LEU A 149 10.76 5.89 -5.91
CA LEU A 149 9.39 6.15 -5.50
C LEU A 149 9.27 6.08 -3.97
N LEU A 150 9.88 5.07 -3.34
CA LEU A 150 9.93 4.98 -1.88
C LEU A 150 10.71 6.15 -1.26
N SER A 151 11.77 6.64 -1.89
CA SER A 151 12.51 7.83 -1.44
C SER A 151 11.63 9.09 -1.45
N ILE A 152 10.81 9.28 -2.49
CA ILE A 152 9.80 10.35 -2.54
C ILE A 152 8.79 10.21 -1.40
N LEU A 153 8.26 9.01 -1.19
CA LEU A 153 7.26 8.75 -0.13
C LEU A 153 7.80 8.98 1.28
N ASN A 154 9.07 8.65 1.52
CA ASN A 154 9.73 8.81 2.82
C ASN A 154 10.28 10.22 3.08
N SER A 155 10.11 11.18 2.16
CA SER A 155 10.47 12.58 2.38
C SER A 155 9.57 13.27 3.44
N ASP A 156 9.90 14.50 3.84
CA ASP A 156 9.19 15.27 4.88
C ASP A 156 7.66 15.18 4.75
N ARG A 157 6.99 14.68 5.79
CA ARG A 157 5.55 14.37 5.81
C ARG A 157 4.68 15.52 5.28
N ARG A 158 5.00 16.78 5.59
CA ARG A 158 4.16 17.95 5.27
C ARG A 158 4.48 18.60 3.92
N LYS A 159 5.57 18.17 3.26
CA LYS A 159 6.02 18.72 1.98
C LYS A 159 5.80 17.74 0.84
N SER A 160 5.80 18.28 -0.39
CA SER A 160 5.77 17.48 -1.63
C SER A 160 4.58 16.50 -1.69
N LEU A 161 3.43 16.90 -1.17
CA LEU A 161 2.21 16.09 -1.08
C LEU A 161 1.76 15.61 -2.47
N THR A 162 1.81 16.48 -3.49
CA THR A 162 1.52 16.10 -4.89
C THR A 162 2.46 15.06 -5.45
N LEU A 163 3.77 15.25 -5.26
CA LEU A 163 4.76 14.26 -5.67
C LEU A 163 4.53 12.90 -4.99
N LYS A 164 4.24 12.91 -3.69
CA LYS A 164 3.97 11.70 -2.91
C LYS A 164 2.71 10.99 -3.37
N TYR A 165 1.66 11.75 -3.66
CA TYR A 165 0.40 11.21 -4.14
C TYR A 165 0.60 10.41 -5.43
N TYR A 166 1.22 11.02 -6.43
CA TYR A 166 1.46 10.34 -7.71
C TYR A 166 2.53 9.26 -7.60
N ALA A 167 3.59 9.46 -6.83
CA ALA A 167 4.58 8.40 -6.57
C ALA A 167 3.94 7.17 -5.90
N LYS A 168 2.99 7.36 -4.99
CA LYS A 168 2.24 6.27 -4.35
C LYS A 168 1.40 5.50 -5.37
N LYS A 169 0.69 6.21 -6.27
CA LYS A 169 -0.13 5.58 -7.32
C LYS A 169 0.75 4.81 -8.32
N ILE A 170 1.89 5.37 -8.74
CA ILE A 170 2.88 4.68 -9.59
C ILE A 170 3.42 3.42 -8.91
N LEU A 171 3.85 3.53 -7.65
CA LEU A 171 4.38 2.40 -6.90
C LEU A 171 3.35 1.29 -6.74
N TYR A 172 2.10 1.66 -6.45
CA TYR A 172 0.97 0.72 -6.38
C TYR A 172 0.84 -0.07 -7.69
N PHE A 173 0.82 0.63 -8.83
CA PHE A 173 0.70 0.01 -10.15
C PHE A 173 1.89 -0.88 -10.52
N LEU A 174 3.12 -0.38 -10.34
CA LEU A 174 4.36 -1.11 -10.60
C LEU A 174 4.36 -2.45 -9.86
N ARG A 175 4.05 -2.43 -8.56
CA ARG A 175 4.00 -3.65 -7.75
C ARG A 175 2.89 -4.59 -8.22
N GLN A 176 1.70 -4.09 -8.56
CA GLN A 176 0.64 -4.92 -9.12
C GLN A 176 1.07 -5.63 -10.41
N GLN A 177 1.75 -4.95 -11.33
CA GLN A 177 2.26 -5.57 -12.56
C GLN A 177 3.27 -6.68 -12.28
N ASN A 178 4.21 -6.41 -11.36
CA ASN A 178 5.20 -7.40 -10.95
C ASN A 178 4.56 -8.64 -10.28
N ILE A 179 3.53 -8.42 -9.46
CA ILE A 179 2.78 -9.49 -8.81
C ILE A 179 1.98 -10.30 -9.84
N LEU A 180 1.35 -9.66 -10.85
CA LEU A 180 0.68 -10.37 -11.93
C LEU A 180 1.64 -11.22 -12.76
N ARG A 181 2.85 -10.71 -13.06
CA ARG A 181 3.89 -11.51 -13.72
C ARG A 181 4.29 -12.71 -12.87
N SER A 182 4.45 -12.52 -11.56
CA SER A 182 4.74 -13.60 -10.61
C SER A 182 3.61 -14.63 -10.53
N LEU A 183 2.35 -14.17 -10.52
CA LEU A 183 1.17 -15.04 -10.53
C LEU A 183 1.08 -15.86 -11.81
N LYS A 184 1.36 -15.29 -12.98
CA LYS A 184 1.39 -16.04 -14.25
C LYS A 184 2.46 -17.13 -14.21
N MET A 185 3.68 -16.79 -13.80
CA MET A 185 4.75 -17.78 -13.63
C MET A 185 4.38 -18.88 -12.63
N PHE A 186 3.69 -18.54 -11.54
CA PHE A 186 3.17 -19.52 -10.57
C PHE A 186 2.12 -20.45 -11.19
N LEU A 187 1.17 -19.91 -11.95
CA LEU A 187 0.10 -20.69 -12.60
C LEU A 187 0.62 -21.62 -13.70
N GLU A 188 1.76 -21.28 -14.33
CA GLU A 188 2.43 -22.12 -15.34
C GLU A 188 3.19 -23.32 -14.73
N GLN A 189 3.40 -23.34 -13.41
CA GLN A 189 4.05 -24.46 -12.73
C GLN A 189 3.15 -25.72 -12.72
N PRO A 190 3.73 -26.93 -12.68
CA PRO A 190 2.99 -28.17 -12.45
C PRO A 190 2.15 -28.12 -11.16
N ALA A 191 0.98 -28.75 -11.16
CA ALA A 191 0.03 -28.69 -10.05
C ALA A 191 0.63 -29.18 -8.71
N GLU A 192 1.61 -30.09 -8.75
CA GLU A 192 2.29 -30.63 -7.58
C GLU A 192 3.25 -29.62 -6.93
N GLN A 193 3.73 -28.63 -7.69
CA GLN A 193 4.63 -27.57 -7.21
C GLN A 193 3.86 -26.35 -6.70
N GLN A 194 2.59 -26.21 -7.09
CA GLN A 194 1.76 -25.07 -6.70
C GLN A 194 1.35 -25.13 -5.23
N SER A 195 1.93 -24.25 -4.42
CA SER A 195 1.54 -24.06 -3.03
C SER A 195 0.34 -23.11 -2.91
N ALA A 196 -0.74 -23.58 -2.27
CA ALA A 196 -1.89 -22.73 -1.95
C ALA A 196 -1.54 -21.54 -1.03
N LEU A 197 -0.51 -21.67 -0.18
CA LEU A 197 -0.02 -20.55 0.63
C LEU A 197 0.59 -19.47 -0.26
N GLU A 198 1.45 -19.86 -1.20
CA GLU A 198 2.12 -18.92 -2.11
C GLU A 198 1.10 -18.19 -2.98
N GLY A 199 0.14 -18.92 -3.56
CA GLY A 199 -0.95 -18.32 -4.30
C GLY A 199 -1.80 -17.37 -3.45
N ALA A 200 -2.10 -17.72 -2.19
CA ALA A 200 -2.80 -16.85 -1.25
C ALA A 200 -2.01 -15.57 -0.94
N VAL A 201 -0.68 -15.66 -0.80
CA VAL A 201 0.21 -14.50 -0.61
C VAL A 201 0.22 -13.61 -1.86
N LEU A 202 0.22 -14.18 -3.06
CA LEU A 202 0.17 -13.41 -4.31
C LEU A 202 -1.15 -12.64 -4.45
N VAL A 203 -2.29 -13.28 -4.14
CA VAL A 203 -3.61 -12.62 -4.11
C VAL A 203 -3.61 -11.47 -3.09
N ASP A 204 -3.04 -11.70 -1.91
CA ASP A 204 -2.94 -10.71 -0.84
C ASP A 204 -2.07 -9.50 -1.24
N GLN A 205 -0.87 -9.77 -1.76
CA GLN A 205 0.04 -8.75 -2.27
C GLN A 205 -0.61 -7.92 -3.39
N TYR A 206 -1.37 -8.55 -4.30
CA TYR A 206 -1.98 -7.83 -5.41
C TYR A 206 -3.08 -6.85 -4.96
N CYS A 207 -3.90 -7.26 -4.00
CA CYS A 207 -4.91 -6.39 -3.38
C CYS A 207 -4.31 -5.36 -2.43
N ASN A 208 -3.14 -5.64 -1.85
CA ASN A 208 -2.45 -4.79 -0.89
C ASN A 208 -0.99 -4.51 -1.30
N PRO A 209 -0.73 -3.94 -2.49
CA PRO A 209 0.63 -3.87 -3.05
C PRO A 209 1.55 -2.96 -2.25
N LEU A 210 1.01 -2.04 -1.46
CA LEU A 210 1.80 -1.15 -0.60
C LEU A 210 2.07 -1.75 0.80
N ALA A 211 1.44 -2.87 1.14
CA ALA A 211 1.70 -3.56 2.40
C ALA A 211 3.03 -4.32 2.34
N ASP A 212 3.68 -4.45 3.50
CA ASP A 212 4.91 -5.25 3.63
C ASP A 212 4.53 -6.72 3.86
N VAL A 213 4.19 -7.40 2.77
CA VAL A 213 3.81 -8.81 2.76
C VAL A 213 4.82 -9.57 1.92
N SER A 214 5.46 -10.58 2.51
CA SER A 214 6.39 -11.47 1.83
C SER A 214 6.11 -12.93 2.18
N LEU A 215 6.37 -13.83 1.23
CA LEU A 215 6.22 -15.27 1.47
C LEU A 215 7.12 -15.74 2.61
N ASP A 216 8.35 -15.22 2.69
CA ASP A 216 9.31 -15.53 3.75
C ASP A 216 8.82 -15.07 5.13
N GLY A 217 8.25 -13.86 5.21
CA GLY A 217 7.70 -13.31 6.44
C GLY A 217 6.49 -14.10 6.94
N ILE A 218 5.60 -14.49 6.03
CA ILE A 218 4.44 -15.35 6.35
C ILE A 218 4.92 -16.74 6.75
N SER A 219 5.86 -17.33 6.02
CA SER A 219 6.42 -18.66 6.32
C SER A 219 7.11 -18.70 7.68
N SER A 220 7.81 -17.63 8.06
CA SER A 220 8.44 -17.50 9.39
C SER A 220 7.40 -17.50 10.51
N GLN A 221 6.29 -16.75 10.36
CA GLN A 221 5.19 -16.78 11.32
C GLN A 221 4.54 -18.18 11.42
N LEU A 222 4.40 -18.89 10.30
CA LEU A 222 3.90 -20.26 10.32
C LEU A 222 4.86 -21.24 11.01
N GLU A 223 6.17 -21.00 10.91
CA GLU A 223 7.17 -21.81 11.61
C GLU A 223 7.04 -21.64 13.13
N GLU A 224 6.81 -20.42 13.62
CA GLU A 224 6.55 -20.18 15.04
C GLU A 224 5.30 -20.93 15.55
N ILE A 225 4.24 -21.00 14.73
CA ILE A 225 3.05 -21.79 15.05
C ILE A 225 3.38 -23.29 15.04
N THR A 226 4.13 -23.74 14.02
CA THR A 226 4.57 -25.14 13.89
C THR A 226 5.39 -25.58 15.10
N ASP A 227 6.28 -24.73 15.62
CA ASP A 227 7.06 -25.00 16.82
C ASP A 227 6.20 -25.14 18.08
N LYS A 228 5.12 -24.35 18.20
CA LYS A 228 4.14 -24.52 19.28
C LYS A 228 3.41 -25.87 19.17
N VAL A 229 3.05 -26.29 17.96
CA VAL A 229 2.43 -27.59 17.72
C VAL A 229 3.41 -28.73 18.04
N LYS A 230 4.67 -28.64 17.60
CA LYS A 230 5.74 -29.59 17.94
C LYS A 230 5.94 -29.67 19.46
N LYS A 231 5.91 -28.54 20.18
CA LYS A 231 6.01 -28.53 21.65
C LYS A 231 4.83 -29.26 22.31
N MET A 232 3.61 -29.04 21.84
CA MET A 232 2.42 -29.73 22.35
C MET A 232 2.50 -31.24 22.04
N LEU A 233 2.87 -31.61 20.81
CA LEU A 233 3.06 -33.00 20.41
C LEU A 233 4.10 -33.70 21.28
N ARG A 234 5.24 -33.06 21.57
CA ARG A 234 6.28 -33.61 22.44
C ARG A 234 5.78 -33.96 23.84
N MET A 235 4.83 -33.20 24.38
CA MET A 235 4.23 -33.47 25.69
C MET A 235 3.33 -34.72 25.68
N LYS A 236 2.70 -35.04 24.55
CA LYS A 236 1.82 -36.20 24.40
C LYS A 236 2.56 -37.45 23.87
N ASN A 237 3.48 -37.27 22.94
CA ASN A 237 4.27 -38.31 22.29
C ASN A 237 5.66 -37.77 21.93
N SER A 238 6.64 -38.01 22.79
CA SER A 238 8.01 -37.50 22.63
C SER A 238 8.78 -38.12 21.47
N SER A 239 8.34 -39.28 20.96
CA SER A 239 8.95 -40.01 19.86
C SER A 239 8.26 -39.77 18.51
N HIS A 240 7.31 -38.83 18.43
CA HIS A 240 6.50 -38.61 17.24
C HIS A 240 7.36 -38.24 16.00
N PRO A 241 7.14 -38.84 14.81
CA PRO A 241 7.94 -38.59 13.61
C PRO A 241 7.98 -37.11 13.19
N SER A 242 6.86 -36.40 13.31
CA SER A 242 6.75 -34.95 13.00
C SER A 242 7.68 -34.05 13.84
N LEU A 243 8.28 -34.55 14.93
CA LEU A 243 9.28 -33.81 15.72
C LEU A 243 10.67 -33.81 15.07
N ARG A 244 10.94 -34.76 14.17
CA ARG A 244 12.24 -34.92 13.50
C ARG A 244 12.33 -34.14 12.18
N VAL A 245 11.23 -33.53 11.75
CA VAL A 245 11.17 -32.77 10.50
C VAL A 245 12.01 -31.51 10.63
N THR A 246 13.15 -31.51 9.95
CA THR A 246 13.96 -30.33 9.64
C THR A 246 13.39 -29.61 8.41
N GLN A 247 13.67 -28.31 8.29
CA GLN A 247 13.12 -27.45 7.24
C GLN A 247 13.29 -28.06 5.83
N GLY A 248 12.19 -28.17 5.08
CA GLY A 248 12.22 -28.33 3.62
C GLY A 248 11.90 -29.72 3.06
N ASP A 249 11.87 -30.78 3.88
CA ASP A 249 11.60 -32.14 3.37
C ASP A 249 10.10 -32.47 3.31
N CYS A 250 9.66 -32.98 2.16
CA CYS A 250 8.35 -33.59 1.97
C CYS A 250 8.29 -34.92 2.75
N PHE A 251 8.05 -34.83 4.05
CA PHE A 251 7.80 -35.97 4.91
C PHE A 251 6.30 -36.21 5.04
N ALA A 252 5.89 -37.47 4.96
CA ALA A 252 4.51 -37.85 5.23
C ALA A 252 4.50 -38.91 6.33
N VAL A 253 3.62 -38.73 7.31
CA VAL A 253 3.37 -39.73 8.35
C VAL A 253 2.56 -40.87 7.70
N GLU A 254 3.01 -42.12 7.87
CA GLU A 254 2.33 -43.27 7.26
C GLU A 254 1.22 -43.84 8.15
N ASP A 255 1.27 -43.59 9.46
CA ASP A 255 0.31 -44.09 10.44
C ASP A 255 -0.80 -43.06 10.72
N PHE A 256 -2.05 -43.47 10.48
CA PHE A 256 -3.23 -42.62 10.64
C PHE A 256 -3.46 -42.14 12.08
N GLU A 257 -3.09 -42.92 13.09
CA GLU A 257 -3.24 -42.50 14.49
C GLU A 257 -2.18 -41.47 14.88
N LEU A 258 -0.97 -41.56 14.30
CA LEU A 258 0.03 -40.50 14.42
C LEU A 258 -0.42 -39.21 13.70
N GLU A 259 -0.99 -39.32 12.50
CA GLU A 259 -1.61 -38.16 11.83
C GLU A 259 -2.74 -37.54 12.67
N ARG A 260 -3.58 -38.37 13.32
CA ARG A 260 -4.62 -37.92 14.25
C ARG A 260 -4.04 -37.12 15.41
N GLN A 261 -2.93 -37.57 15.99
CA GLN A 261 -2.26 -36.83 17.07
C GLN A 261 -1.83 -35.44 16.63
N VAL A 262 -1.34 -35.30 15.38
CA VAL A 262 -1.00 -34.00 14.78
C VAL A 262 -2.24 -33.12 14.62
N VAL A 263 -3.35 -33.65 14.09
CA VAL A 263 -4.61 -32.91 13.93
C VAL A 263 -5.14 -32.40 15.28
N VAL A 264 -5.16 -33.27 16.31
CA VAL A 264 -5.55 -32.87 17.67
C VAL A 264 -4.62 -31.79 18.22
N ALA A 265 -3.33 -31.90 17.93
CA ALA A 265 -2.35 -30.92 18.36
C ALA A 265 -2.53 -29.56 17.71
N LEU A 266 -2.81 -29.57 16.41
CA LEU A 266 -3.07 -28.39 15.62
C LEU A 266 -4.32 -27.66 16.14
N ASN A 267 -5.40 -28.40 16.43
CA ASN A 267 -6.62 -27.83 16.99
C ASN A 267 -6.38 -27.15 18.35
N ALA A 268 -5.65 -27.81 19.25
CA ALA A 268 -5.33 -27.25 20.56
C ALA A 268 -4.51 -25.95 20.44
N VAL A 269 -3.51 -25.92 19.55
CA VAL A 269 -2.69 -24.72 19.37
C VAL A 269 -3.47 -23.61 18.68
N LEU A 270 -4.13 -23.87 17.55
CA LEU A 270 -4.82 -22.84 16.78
C LEU A 270 -6.02 -22.27 17.53
N TYR A 271 -6.88 -23.12 18.07
CA TYR A 271 -8.17 -22.68 18.59
C TYR A 271 -8.17 -22.44 20.10
N GLU A 272 -7.42 -23.22 20.89
CA GLU A 272 -7.39 -23.07 22.35
C GLU A 272 -6.29 -22.12 22.80
N GLN A 273 -5.07 -22.20 22.25
CA GLN A 273 -3.96 -21.34 22.66
C GLN A 273 -3.92 -20.02 21.89
N LEU A 274 -4.01 -20.07 20.56
CA LEU A 274 -3.90 -18.89 19.71
C LEU A 274 -5.24 -18.21 19.46
N GLN A 275 -6.37 -18.88 19.72
CA GLN A 275 -7.72 -18.32 19.58
C GLN A 275 -8.06 -17.87 18.15
N TYR A 276 -7.62 -18.64 17.15
CA TYR A 276 -8.10 -18.48 15.78
C TYR A 276 -9.62 -18.71 15.73
N LYS A 277 -10.32 -17.92 14.92
CA LYS A 277 -11.78 -18.07 14.76
C LYS A 277 -12.29 -17.60 13.40
N GLY A 278 -13.46 -18.11 13.03
CA GLY A 278 -14.26 -17.57 11.94
C GLY A 278 -14.84 -16.19 12.28
N ASN A 279 -14.96 -15.31 11.29
CA ASN A 279 -15.65 -14.02 11.44
C ASN A 279 -17.12 -14.12 11.03
N GLU A 280 -17.98 -14.54 11.94
CA GLU A 280 -19.42 -14.66 11.65
C GLU A 280 -20.13 -13.29 11.67
N CYS A 281 -19.69 -12.38 12.55
CA CYS A 281 -20.32 -11.07 12.72
C CYS A 281 -20.06 -10.11 11.54
N ASP A 282 -18.88 -10.21 10.92
CA ASP A 282 -18.46 -9.36 9.80
C ASP A 282 -17.80 -10.24 8.71
N TYR A 283 -18.58 -11.20 8.22
CA TYR A 283 -18.12 -12.22 7.27
C TYR A 283 -17.56 -11.61 5.97
N TYR A 284 -18.22 -10.56 5.47
CA TYR A 284 -17.87 -9.91 4.19
C TYR A 284 -16.78 -8.85 4.31
N ASN A 285 -16.04 -8.82 5.42
CA ASN A 285 -14.85 -7.99 5.55
C ASN A 285 -13.70 -8.54 4.67
N PRO A 286 -13.13 -7.75 3.75
CA PRO A 286 -12.05 -8.21 2.88
C PRO A 286 -10.79 -8.63 3.66
N LEU A 287 -10.56 -8.07 4.86
CA LEU A 287 -9.44 -8.44 5.73
C LEU A 287 -9.51 -9.90 6.19
N ASN A 288 -10.65 -10.56 6.09
CA ASN A 288 -10.78 -11.98 6.43
C ASN A 288 -10.21 -12.90 5.34
N SER A 289 -9.91 -12.38 4.14
CA SER A 289 -9.39 -13.14 3.00
C SER A 289 -7.87 -12.99 2.80
N TYR A 290 -7.28 -11.94 3.36
CA TYR A 290 -5.84 -11.62 3.23
C TYR A 290 -5.04 -12.38 4.28
N ILE A 291 -4.14 -13.28 3.86
CA ILE A 291 -3.44 -14.20 4.77
C ILE A 291 -2.62 -13.46 5.83
N HIS A 292 -2.01 -12.31 5.50
CA HIS A 292 -1.27 -11.50 6.48
C HIS A 292 -2.20 -10.94 7.58
N GLN A 293 -3.42 -10.56 7.21
CA GLN A 293 -4.44 -10.08 8.16
C GLN A 293 -5.05 -11.21 8.96
N VAL A 294 -5.23 -12.39 8.36
CA VAL A 294 -5.73 -13.59 9.06
C VAL A 294 -4.74 -14.02 10.14
N LEU A 295 -3.43 -13.97 9.87
CA LEU A 295 -2.41 -14.25 10.88
C LEU A 295 -2.38 -13.19 11.98
N LEU A 296 -2.42 -11.91 11.63
CA LEU A 296 -2.38 -10.79 12.57
C LEU A 296 -3.62 -10.76 13.49
N ARG A 297 -4.82 -10.85 12.90
CA ARG A 297 -6.12 -10.75 13.60
C ARG A 297 -6.62 -12.08 14.13
N ARG A 298 -5.99 -13.20 13.73
CA ARG A 298 -6.40 -14.58 14.02
C ARG A 298 -7.86 -14.84 13.65
N THR A 299 -8.33 -14.17 12.61
CA THR A 299 -9.75 -14.11 12.24
C THR A 299 -9.85 -14.21 10.72
N GLY A 300 -10.65 -15.13 10.20
CA GLY A 300 -10.75 -15.39 8.76
C GLY A 300 -12.10 -15.94 8.30
N ILE A 301 -12.20 -16.23 7.00
CA ILE A 301 -13.29 -16.97 6.36
C ILE A 301 -12.90 -18.44 6.12
N PRO A 302 -13.85 -19.35 5.80
CA PRO A 302 -13.57 -20.78 5.66
C PRO A 302 -12.37 -21.12 4.80
N ILE A 303 -12.27 -20.54 3.60
CA ILE A 303 -11.15 -20.83 2.69
C ILE A 303 -9.80 -20.36 3.24
N SER A 304 -9.72 -19.18 3.84
CA SER A 304 -8.47 -18.63 4.38
C SER A 304 -7.94 -19.42 5.58
N LEU A 305 -8.84 -19.86 6.46
CA LEU A 305 -8.50 -20.69 7.62
C LEU A 305 -8.12 -22.11 7.17
N SER A 306 -8.78 -22.65 6.15
CA SER A 306 -8.43 -23.94 5.57
C SER A 306 -7.07 -23.92 4.89
N VAL A 307 -6.70 -22.85 4.16
CA VAL A 307 -5.34 -22.68 3.60
C VAL A 307 -4.28 -22.66 4.70
N LEU A 308 -4.52 -21.91 5.79
CA LEU A 308 -3.63 -21.91 6.96
C LEU A 308 -3.50 -23.31 7.57
N TYR A 309 -4.64 -23.97 7.80
CA TYR A 309 -4.71 -25.27 8.46
C TYR A 309 -4.00 -26.36 7.66
N MET A 310 -4.29 -26.49 6.35
CA MET A 310 -3.64 -27.49 5.50
C MET A 310 -2.14 -27.24 5.33
N THR A 311 -1.71 -25.99 5.36
CA THR A 311 -0.28 -25.64 5.27
C THR A 311 0.48 -26.07 6.52
N LEU A 312 -0.09 -25.83 7.71
CA LEU A 312 0.49 -26.27 8.98
C LEU A 312 0.46 -27.80 9.12
N ALA A 313 -0.63 -28.44 8.73
CA ALA A 313 -0.75 -29.90 8.72
C ALA A 313 0.32 -30.55 7.82
N ARG A 314 0.52 -30.02 6.60
CA ARG A 314 1.54 -30.48 5.66
C ARG A 314 2.95 -30.37 6.23
N LYS A 315 3.28 -29.24 6.88
CA LYS A 315 4.58 -29.05 7.57
C LYS A 315 4.84 -30.08 8.69
N LEU A 316 3.77 -30.66 9.24
CA LEU A 316 3.83 -31.68 10.29
C LEU A 316 3.62 -33.11 9.74
N GLY A 317 3.62 -33.26 8.42
CA GLY A 317 3.56 -34.54 7.72
C GLY A 317 2.16 -35.11 7.52
N VAL A 318 1.10 -34.31 7.67
CA VAL A 318 -0.29 -34.71 7.39
C VAL A 318 -0.76 -34.07 6.09
N GLN A 319 -1.19 -34.91 5.14
CA GLN A 319 -1.68 -34.44 3.84
C GLN A 319 -3.20 -34.24 3.89
N LEU A 320 -3.62 -32.98 3.76
CA LEU A 320 -5.02 -32.58 3.66
C LEU A 320 -5.30 -32.00 2.28
N GLU A 321 -6.45 -32.32 1.71
CA GLU A 321 -6.85 -31.88 0.37
C GLU A 321 -8.02 -30.89 0.46
N PRO A 322 -8.00 -29.77 -0.27
CA PRO A 322 -9.07 -28.77 -0.23
C PRO A 322 -10.32 -29.26 -0.95
N VAL A 323 -11.51 -28.94 -0.40
CA VAL A 323 -12.80 -29.32 -0.96
C VAL A 323 -13.74 -28.11 -0.98
N ASN A 324 -14.30 -27.81 -2.15
CA ASN A 324 -15.15 -26.64 -2.37
C ASN A 324 -16.63 -26.99 -2.19
N PHE A 325 -17.24 -26.50 -1.12
CA PHE A 325 -18.68 -26.61 -0.90
C PHE A 325 -19.40 -25.28 -1.19
N PRO A 326 -20.71 -25.31 -1.50
CA PRO A 326 -21.50 -24.09 -1.54
C PRO A 326 -21.53 -23.44 -0.16
N ASN A 327 -21.27 -22.13 -0.11
CA ASN A 327 -21.23 -21.32 1.12
C ASN A 327 -20.20 -21.73 2.19
N HIS A 328 -19.43 -22.81 1.99
CA HIS A 328 -18.41 -23.25 2.94
C HIS A 328 -17.15 -23.78 2.25
N PHE A 329 -16.09 -24.07 3.00
CA PHE A 329 -14.86 -24.63 2.45
C PHE A 329 -14.23 -25.58 3.46
N LEU A 330 -14.03 -26.82 3.05
CA LEU A 330 -13.58 -27.90 3.92
C LEU A 330 -12.25 -28.47 3.44
N LEU A 331 -11.61 -29.24 4.30
CA LEU A 331 -10.48 -30.09 3.93
C LEU A 331 -10.92 -31.55 4.05
N ARG A 332 -10.50 -32.43 3.15
CA ARG A 332 -10.67 -33.87 3.30
C ARG A 332 -9.34 -34.53 3.68
N TRP A 333 -9.46 -35.58 4.48
CA TRP A 333 -8.35 -36.35 5.03
C TRP A 333 -8.65 -37.85 4.84
N CYS A 334 -7.81 -38.54 4.09
CA CYS A 334 -8.00 -39.94 3.74
C CYS A 334 -7.66 -40.85 4.92
N GLN A 335 -8.59 -41.75 5.31
CA GLN A 335 -8.39 -42.72 6.39
C GLN A 335 -7.78 -44.05 5.92
N HIS A 336 -7.96 -44.39 4.64
CA HIS A 336 -7.51 -45.66 4.04
C HIS A 336 -6.47 -45.40 2.93
N GLN A 337 -6.07 -46.45 2.19
CA GLN A 337 -4.99 -46.37 1.20
C GLN A 337 -5.10 -45.12 0.30
N ARG A 338 -3.99 -44.40 0.15
CA ARG A 338 -3.91 -43.19 -0.70
C ARG A 338 -4.38 -43.53 -2.11
N GLY A 339 -5.42 -42.83 -2.57
CA GLY A 339 -6.01 -43.03 -3.91
C GLY A 339 -7.40 -43.66 -3.93
N SER A 340 -8.03 -43.92 -2.78
CA SER A 340 -9.47 -44.26 -2.77
C SER A 340 -10.32 -43.07 -3.22
N GLY A 341 -11.29 -43.33 -4.10
CA GLY A 341 -12.28 -42.36 -4.55
C GLY A 341 -13.60 -42.43 -3.77
N ASP A 342 -13.73 -43.34 -2.81
CA ASP A 342 -14.96 -43.49 -2.03
C ASP A 342 -15.06 -42.38 -0.97
N ILE A 343 -16.19 -41.67 -0.97
CA ILE A 343 -16.51 -40.57 -0.06
C ILE A 343 -16.42 -41.04 1.41
N TYR A 344 -16.76 -42.31 1.68
CA TYR A 344 -16.74 -42.86 3.04
C TYR A 344 -15.33 -43.15 3.58
N ASP A 345 -14.29 -43.10 2.74
CA ASP A 345 -12.90 -43.23 3.16
C ASP A 345 -12.28 -41.91 3.66
N PHE A 346 -13.06 -40.82 3.63
CA PHE A 346 -12.58 -39.49 4.02
C PHE A 346 -13.26 -38.96 5.27
N VAL A 347 -12.46 -38.28 6.10
CA VAL A 347 -12.93 -37.34 7.12
C VAL A 347 -12.82 -35.94 6.57
N TYR A 348 -13.85 -35.13 6.81
CA TYR A 348 -13.84 -33.72 6.45
C TYR A 348 -13.52 -32.88 7.67
N ILE A 349 -12.63 -31.91 7.53
CA ILE A 349 -12.20 -31.01 8.59
C ILE A 349 -12.71 -29.61 8.28
N ASP A 350 -13.46 -29.05 9.22
CA ASP A 350 -13.93 -27.67 9.18
C ASP A 350 -12.99 -26.76 9.97
N ALA A 351 -12.04 -26.11 9.29
CA ALA A 351 -11.12 -25.17 9.90
C ALA A 351 -11.80 -23.89 10.42
N PHE A 352 -12.98 -23.53 9.89
CA PHE A 352 -13.80 -22.41 10.38
C PHE A 352 -14.52 -22.80 11.67
N GLY A 353 -15.08 -24.00 11.69
CA GLY A 353 -15.72 -24.68 12.82
C GLY A 353 -14.74 -25.27 13.83
N LYS A 354 -13.59 -24.61 14.07
CA LYS A 354 -12.56 -25.01 15.06
C LYS A 354 -11.96 -26.41 14.86
N GLY A 355 -11.76 -26.80 13.61
CA GLY A 355 -11.13 -28.07 13.25
C GLY A 355 -12.02 -29.29 13.51
N LYS A 356 -13.34 -29.10 13.53
CA LYS A 356 -14.31 -30.18 13.72
C LYS A 356 -14.17 -31.21 12.60
N GLN A 357 -14.08 -32.48 12.98
CA GLN A 357 -14.08 -33.62 12.07
C GLN A 357 -15.52 -34.03 11.77
N LEU A 358 -15.84 -34.23 10.49
CA LEU A 358 -17.17 -34.45 9.96
C LEU A 358 -17.15 -35.66 9.03
N THR A 359 -18.22 -36.45 9.10
CA THR A 359 -18.59 -37.43 8.08
C THR A 359 -19.26 -36.74 6.88
N ALA A 360 -19.35 -37.41 5.75
CA ALA A 360 -20.04 -36.89 4.56
C ALA A 360 -21.46 -36.38 4.87
N LYS A 361 -22.23 -37.14 5.66
CA LYS A 361 -23.58 -36.77 6.07
C LYS A 361 -23.62 -35.52 6.97
N GLU A 362 -22.62 -35.33 7.82
CA GLU A 362 -22.50 -34.14 8.65
C GLU A 362 -22.09 -32.90 7.85
N CYS A 363 -21.37 -33.07 6.74
CA CYS A 363 -21.11 -31.98 5.79
C CYS A 363 -22.42 -31.45 5.20
N GLU A 364 -23.33 -32.33 4.78
CA GLU A 364 -24.65 -31.93 4.25
C GLU A 364 -25.49 -31.18 5.29
N TYR A 365 -25.43 -31.60 6.55
CA TYR A 365 -26.10 -30.90 7.65
C TYR A 365 -25.52 -29.50 7.87
N LEU A 366 -24.19 -29.36 7.79
CA LEU A 366 -23.49 -28.09 7.96
C LEU A 366 -23.84 -27.09 6.84
N ILE A 367 -23.90 -27.55 5.59
CA ILE A 367 -24.21 -26.70 4.42
C ILE A 367 -25.72 -26.48 4.21
N GLY A 368 -26.56 -27.29 4.87
CA GLY A 368 -28.02 -27.15 4.85
C GLY A 368 -28.71 -27.63 3.56
N HIS A 369 -28.03 -28.44 2.74
CA HIS A 369 -28.60 -29.02 1.51
C HIS A 369 -27.82 -30.28 1.10
N GLN A 370 -28.48 -31.17 0.34
CA GLN A 370 -27.81 -32.32 -0.29
C GLN A 370 -26.96 -31.85 -1.47
N VAL A 371 -25.81 -32.49 -1.65
CA VAL A 371 -24.87 -32.20 -2.75
C VAL A 371 -24.58 -33.46 -3.55
N THR A 372 -24.12 -33.27 -4.80
CA THR A 372 -23.65 -34.37 -5.64
C THR A 372 -22.27 -34.86 -5.18
N ALA A 373 -21.91 -36.08 -5.57
CA ALA A 373 -20.61 -36.68 -5.26
C ALA A 373 -19.42 -35.79 -5.66
N ASP A 374 -19.56 -35.00 -6.73
CA ASP A 374 -18.50 -34.11 -7.23
C ASP A 374 -18.06 -33.05 -6.21
N TYR A 375 -18.96 -32.61 -5.31
CA TYR A 375 -18.62 -31.63 -4.28
C TYR A 375 -17.69 -32.17 -3.19
N TYR A 376 -17.53 -33.49 -3.10
CA TYR A 376 -16.62 -34.14 -2.15
C TYR A 376 -15.21 -34.36 -2.71
N SER A 377 -15.01 -34.02 -3.99
CA SER A 377 -13.73 -34.14 -4.68
C SER A 377 -12.76 -33.05 -4.24
N ALA A 378 -11.46 -33.40 -4.23
CA ALA A 378 -10.42 -32.40 -4.04
C ALA A 378 -10.40 -31.44 -5.21
N ILE A 379 -10.10 -30.17 -4.92
CA ILE A 379 -9.92 -29.13 -5.93
C ILE A 379 -8.43 -28.80 -6.08
N SER A 380 -8.06 -28.31 -7.26
CA SER A 380 -6.71 -27.83 -7.56
C SER A 380 -6.37 -26.53 -6.83
N THR A 381 -5.09 -26.22 -6.70
CA THR A 381 -4.64 -24.92 -6.15
C THR A 381 -5.21 -23.74 -6.94
N THR A 382 -5.29 -23.84 -8.27
CA THR A 382 -5.94 -22.84 -9.13
C THR A 382 -7.40 -22.59 -8.75
N GLU A 383 -8.17 -23.65 -8.47
CA GLU A 383 -9.56 -23.52 -8.00
C GLU A 383 -9.68 -22.92 -6.60
N VAL A 384 -8.73 -23.21 -5.69
CA VAL A 384 -8.62 -22.52 -4.40
C VAL A 384 -8.47 -21.01 -4.63
N LEU A 385 -7.57 -20.59 -5.52
CA LEU A 385 -7.35 -19.17 -5.81
C LEU A 385 -8.58 -18.52 -6.46
N LEU A 386 -9.23 -19.19 -7.42
CA LEU A 386 -10.48 -18.70 -8.01
C LEU A 386 -11.57 -18.51 -6.95
N ARG A 387 -11.67 -19.42 -5.97
CA ARG A 387 -12.62 -19.30 -4.87
C ARG A 387 -12.27 -18.15 -3.92
N MET A 388 -10.98 -17.94 -3.63
CA MET A 388 -10.50 -16.81 -2.81
C MET A 388 -10.81 -15.47 -3.48
N VAL A 389 -10.45 -15.34 -4.77
CA VAL A 389 -10.70 -14.12 -5.55
C VAL A 389 -12.20 -13.91 -5.77
N GLY A 390 -12.96 -14.98 -6.00
CA GLY A 390 -14.42 -14.92 -6.12
C GLY A 390 -15.10 -14.38 -4.84
N ASN A 391 -14.57 -14.70 -3.66
CA ASN A 391 -15.06 -14.11 -2.41
C ASN A 391 -14.80 -12.60 -2.36
N LEU A 392 -13.60 -12.14 -2.72
CA LEU A 392 -13.26 -10.72 -2.79
C LEU A 392 -14.11 -9.96 -3.82
N LEU A 393 -14.34 -10.57 -4.98
CA LEU A 393 -15.18 -10.04 -6.05
C LEU A 393 -16.63 -9.84 -5.59
N ASN A 394 -17.18 -10.81 -4.84
CA ASN A 394 -18.52 -10.69 -4.25
C ASN A 394 -18.60 -9.60 -3.19
N ILE A 395 -17.54 -9.40 -2.39
CA ILE A 395 -17.46 -8.29 -1.43
C ILE A 395 -17.47 -6.95 -2.18
N GLY A 396 -16.64 -6.80 -3.23
CA GLY A 396 -16.60 -5.60 -4.07
C GLY A 396 -17.97 -5.27 -4.70
N LYS A 397 -18.64 -6.27 -5.28
CA LYS A 397 -20.00 -6.11 -5.84
C LYS A 397 -21.01 -5.59 -4.81
N ARG A 398 -21.03 -6.19 -3.62
CA ARG A 398 -21.93 -5.79 -2.52
C ARG A 398 -21.62 -4.39 -1.99
N GLY A 399 -20.33 -4.03 -1.93
CA GLY A 399 -19.89 -2.70 -1.51
C GLY A 399 -20.33 -1.58 -2.45
N ILE A 400 -20.63 -1.89 -3.71
CA ILE A 400 -21.21 -0.94 -4.68
C ILE A 400 -22.73 -0.87 -4.55
N SER A 401 -23.40 -2.01 -4.33
CA SER A 401 -24.87 -2.04 -4.26
C SER A 401 -25.45 -1.54 -2.93
N SER A 402 -24.66 -1.53 -1.85
CA SER A 402 -25.12 -1.20 -0.48
C SER A 402 -24.99 0.28 -0.11
N LEU A 403 -24.26 1.08 -0.90
CA LEU A 403 -24.08 2.51 -0.65
C LEU A 403 -24.63 3.29 -1.85
N ARG A 404 -25.50 4.28 -1.60
CA ARG A 404 -26.07 5.17 -2.65
C ARG A 404 -24.99 5.94 -3.42
N GLU A 405 -23.77 6.00 -2.89
CA GLU A 405 -22.55 6.43 -3.57
C GLU A 405 -21.47 5.39 -3.26
N GLY A 406 -21.06 4.59 -4.26
CA GLY A 406 -20.08 3.54 -4.07
C GLY A 406 -18.75 4.10 -3.56
N ASN A 407 -18.23 3.55 -2.46
CA ASN A 407 -16.92 3.95 -1.92
C ASN A 407 -15.82 3.65 -2.96
N GLU A 408 -14.87 4.57 -3.17
CA GLU A 408 -13.68 4.37 -4.03
C GLU A 408 -12.99 3.02 -3.73
N LYS A 409 -12.96 2.64 -2.44
CA LYS A 409 -12.41 1.34 -1.99
C LYS A 409 -13.17 0.13 -2.53
N SER A 410 -14.49 0.21 -2.67
CA SER A 410 -15.31 -0.88 -3.20
C SER A 410 -15.08 -1.08 -4.70
N TYR A 411 -15.00 0.01 -5.47
CA TYR A 411 -14.65 -0.04 -6.89
C TYR A 411 -13.22 -0.54 -7.11
N GLN A 412 -12.28 -0.08 -6.28
CA GLN A 412 -10.90 -0.55 -6.29
C GLN A 412 -10.83 -2.06 -6.03
N LEU A 413 -11.50 -2.56 -4.98
CA LEU A 413 -11.55 -3.98 -4.66
C LEU A 413 -12.19 -4.80 -5.79
N LEU A 414 -13.30 -4.33 -6.36
CA LEU A 414 -13.96 -5.02 -7.47
C LEU A 414 -13.03 -5.12 -8.69
N ARG A 415 -12.37 -4.01 -9.04
CA ARG A 415 -11.40 -3.97 -10.14
C ARG A 415 -10.25 -4.95 -9.91
N ASP A 416 -9.59 -4.86 -8.76
CA ASP A 416 -8.43 -5.71 -8.45
C ASP A 416 -8.83 -7.19 -8.45
N SER A 417 -10.01 -7.51 -7.91
CA SER A 417 -10.54 -8.88 -7.90
C SER A 417 -10.88 -9.39 -9.31
N LEU A 418 -11.39 -8.52 -10.19
CA LEU A 418 -11.65 -8.89 -11.59
C LEU A 418 -10.35 -9.12 -12.37
N ASP A 419 -9.36 -8.24 -12.20
CA ASP A 419 -8.05 -8.39 -12.84
C ASP A 419 -7.38 -9.70 -12.39
N LEU A 420 -7.42 -10.04 -11.10
CA LEU A 420 -6.93 -11.34 -10.60
C LEU A 420 -7.72 -12.52 -11.18
N TYR A 421 -9.05 -12.45 -11.13
CA TYR A 421 -9.88 -13.57 -11.58
C TYR A 421 -9.64 -13.87 -13.05
N LEU A 422 -9.63 -12.84 -13.89
CA LEU A 422 -9.42 -12.98 -15.34
C LEU A 422 -7.96 -13.28 -15.69
N THR A 423 -7.02 -13.04 -14.78
CA THR A 423 -5.65 -13.56 -14.94
C THR A 423 -5.61 -15.08 -14.72
N ILE A 424 -6.41 -15.60 -13.79
CA ILE A 424 -6.47 -17.04 -13.48
C ILE A 424 -7.39 -17.80 -14.47
N ASN A 425 -8.51 -17.19 -14.88
CA ASN A 425 -9.50 -17.75 -15.80
C ASN A 425 -9.90 -16.70 -16.86
N PRO A 426 -9.11 -16.54 -17.93
CA PRO A 426 -9.23 -15.44 -18.89
C PRO A 426 -10.50 -15.50 -19.76
N ASP A 427 -11.06 -16.69 -19.99
CA ASP A 427 -12.17 -16.87 -20.94
C ASP A 427 -13.55 -16.81 -20.28
N ASN A 428 -13.63 -16.31 -19.04
CA ASN A 428 -14.90 -16.13 -18.36
C ASN A 428 -15.68 -14.92 -18.93
N VAL A 429 -16.53 -15.18 -19.92
CA VAL A 429 -17.35 -14.16 -20.62
C VAL A 429 -18.14 -13.26 -19.66
N GLN A 430 -18.73 -13.83 -18.61
CA GLN A 430 -19.53 -13.07 -17.64
C GLN A 430 -18.68 -12.00 -16.92
N TYR A 431 -17.47 -12.35 -16.52
CA TYR A 431 -16.58 -11.43 -15.81
C TYR A 431 -15.79 -10.52 -16.74
N LEU A 432 -15.49 -10.94 -17.97
CA LEU A 432 -15.01 -10.04 -19.02
C LEU A 432 -16.02 -8.92 -19.28
N LEU A 433 -17.31 -9.26 -19.43
CA LEU A 433 -18.35 -8.27 -19.66
C LEU A 433 -18.52 -7.33 -18.44
N LEU A 434 -18.41 -7.87 -17.23
CA LEU A 434 -18.43 -7.06 -16.01
C LEU A 434 -17.23 -6.10 -15.93
N GLN A 435 -16.03 -6.56 -16.31
CA GLN A 435 -14.82 -5.74 -16.36
C GLN A 435 -14.95 -4.62 -17.40
N ALA A 436 -15.42 -4.93 -18.62
CA ALA A 436 -15.66 -3.93 -19.66
C ALA A 436 -16.66 -2.86 -19.18
N ARG A 437 -17.78 -3.27 -18.55
CA ARG A 437 -18.77 -2.34 -17.99
C ARG A 437 -18.20 -1.49 -16.86
N LEU A 438 -17.39 -2.07 -15.99
CA LEU A 438 -16.72 -1.36 -14.90
C LEU A 438 -15.76 -0.30 -15.45
N TYR A 439 -14.93 -0.67 -16.42
CA TYR A 439 -13.97 0.24 -17.05
C TYR A 439 -14.65 1.36 -17.81
N PHE A 440 -15.69 1.03 -18.58
CA PHE A 440 -16.54 2.02 -19.23
C PHE A 440 -17.18 2.98 -18.22
N HIS A 441 -17.79 2.48 -17.14
CA HIS A 441 -18.44 3.30 -16.11
C HIS A 441 -17.47 4.22 -15.38
N LEU A 442 -16.25 3.74 -15.08
CA LEU A 442 -15.20 4.55 -14.47
C LEU A 442 -14.52 5.49 -15.48
N GLY A 443 -14.81 5.36 -16.77
CA GLY A 443 -14.19 6.12 -17.85
C GLY A 443 -12.74 5.74 -18.15
N ILE A 444 -12.31 4.53 -17.73
CA ILE A 444 -10.93 4.07 -17.75
C ILE A 444 -10.60 3.09 -18.88
N TRP A 445 -9.36 3.14 -19.36
CA TRP A 445 -8.80 2.23 -20.37
C TRP A 445 -9.72 1.91 -21.56
N PRO A 446 -10.14 2.90 -22.35
CA PRO A 446 -11.07 2.67 -23.44
C PRO A 446 -10.52 1.69 -24.48
N GLU A 447 -9.23 1.71 -24.77
CA GLU A 447 -8.59 0.73 -25.67
C GLU A 447 -8.68 -0.70 -25.10
N LYS A 448 -8.35 -0.90 -23.81
CA LYS A 448 -8.51 -2.21 -23.15
C LYS A 448 -9.97 -2.67 -23.13
N VAL A 449 -10.92 -1.74 -23.00
CA VAL A 449 -12.36 -2.05 -23.12
C VAL A 449 -12.66 -2.59 -24.51
N LEU A 450 -12.15 -1.97 -25.57
CA LEU A 450 -12.31 -2.46 -26.94
C LEU A 450 -11.68 -3.86 -27.10
N ASP A 451 -10.47 -4.08 -26.57
CA ASP A 451 -9.81 -5.40 -26.61
C ASP A 451 -10.64 -6.48 -25.90
N ILE A 452 -11.16 -6.19 -24.71
CA ILE A 452 -12.03 -7.10 -23.95
C ILE A 452 -13.31 -7.41 -24.74
N LEU A 453 -13.93 -6.37 -25.32
CA LEU A 453 -15.16 -6.50 -26.10
C LEU A 453 -14.95 -7.35 -27.37
N GLN A 454 -13.81 -7.19 -28.05
CA GLN A 454 -13.41 -8.04 -29.17
C GLN A 454 -13.19 -9.49 -28.73
N HIS A 455 -12.53 -9.71 -27.59
CA HIS A 455 -12.33 -11.06 -27.03
C HIS A 455 -13.66 -11.75 -26.69
N ILE A 456 -14.60 -11.02 -26.06
CA ILE A 456 -15.96 -11.51 -25.79
C ILE A 456 -16.67 -11.93 -27.08
N GLN A 457 -16.56 -11.13 -28.14
CA GLN A 457 -17.21 -11.44 -29.42
C GLN A 457 -16.62 -12.71 -30.07
N ALA A 458 -15.33 -12.99 -29.86
CA ALA A 458 -14.69 -14.21 -30.32
C ALA A 458 -15.14 -15.45 -29.50
N LEU A 459 -15.34 -15.30 -28.18
CA LEU A 459 -15.76 -16.39 -27.29
C LEU A 459 -17.25 -16.72 -27.37
N ASP A 460 -18.12 -15.71 -27.42
CA ASP A 460 -19.57 -15.86 -27.44
C ASP A 460 -20.23 -14.85 -28.38
N PRO A 461 -20.47 -15.24 -29.65
CA PRO A 461 -21.14 -14.39 -30.63
C PRO A 461 -22.57 -13.96 -30.24
N SER A 462 -23.22 -14.64 -29.28
CA SER A 462 -24.57 -14.26 -28.84
C SER A 462 -24.61 -12.90 -28.12
N GLN A 463 -23.49 -12.45 -27.56
CA GLN A 463 -23.37 -11.16 -26.88
C GLN A 463 -23.22 -9.96 -27.83
N HIS A 464 -23.27 -10.17 -29.16
CA HIS A 464 -22.97 -9.14 -30.16
C HIS A 464 -23.75 -7.82 -29.96
N GLY A 465 -25.02 -7.87 -29.56
CA GLY A 465 -25.82 -6.67 -29.32
C GLY A 465 -25.31 -5.81 -28.16
N ALA A 466 -25.03 -6.43 -27.00
CA ALA A 466 -24.51 -5.73 -25.83
C ALA A 466 -23.07 -5.23 -26.06
N VAL A 467 -22.27 -6.02 -26.77
CA VAL A 467 -20.90 -5.65 -27.17
C VAL A 467 -20.92 -4.45 -28.11
N GLY A 468 -21.77 -4.47 -29.15
CA GLY A 468 -21.88 -3.37 -30.12
C GLY A 468 -22.25 -2.03 -29.48
N TYR A 469 -23.19 -2.04 -28.53
CA TYR A 469 -23.56 -0.85 -27.75
C TYR A 469 -22.35 -0.26 -26.99
N LEU A 470 -21.61 -1.10 -26.27
CA LEU A 470 -20.44 -0.65 -25.51
C LEU A 470 -19.30 -0.20 -26.41
N VAL A 471 -19.06 -0.86 -27.54
CA VAL A 471 -18.05 -0.43 -28.53
C VAL A 471 -18.36 0.97 -29.05
N GLN A 472 -19.61 1.21 -29.48
CA GLN A 472 -20.00 2.52 -30.02
C GLN A 472 -19.78 3.64 -28.98
N HIS A 473 -20.31 3.46 -27.76
CA HIS A 473 -20.16 4.49 -26.72
C HIS A 473 -18.72 4.64 -26.23
N THR A 474 -17.91 3.58 -26.25
CA THR A 474 -16.48 3.68 -25.92
C THR A 474 -15.75 4.51 -26.96
N LEU A 475 -16.04 4.32 -28.26
CA LEU A 475 -15.47 5.13 -29.33
C LEU A 475 -15.90 6.60 -29.24
N GLU A 476 -17.16 6.88 -28.93
CA GLU A 476 -17.66 8.24 -28.66
C GLU A 476 -16.88 8.87 -27.49
N HIS A 477 -16.66 8.14 -26.40
CA HIS A 477 -15.89 8.62 -25.25
C HIS A 477 -14.43 8.93 -25.61
N ILE A 478 -13.77 8.10 -26.44
CA ILE A 478 -12.42 8.39 -26.97
C ILE A 478 -12.43 9.68 -27.81
N GLN A 479 -13.44 9.87 -28.66
CA GLN A 479 -13.56 11.06 -29.50
C GLN A 479 -13.77 12.34 -28.69
N HIS A 480 -14.62 12.29 -27.66
CA HIS A 480 -14.83 13.41 -26.73
C HIS A 480 -13.54 13.75 -25.95
N LYS A 481 -12.77 12.75 -25.51
CA LYS A 481 -11.48 12.98 -24.83
C LYS A 481 -10.42 13.67 -25.71
N LYS A 482 -10.47 13.54 -27.04
CA LYS A 482 -9.54 14.23 -27.95
C LYS A 482 -9.74 15.76 -27.97
N HIS A 483 -10.88 16.26 -27.50
CA HIS A 483 -11.19 17.68 -27.40
C HIS A 483 -11.53 18.03 -25.94
N PRO A 484 -10.54 18.05 -25.04
CA PRO A 484 -10.81 18.35 -23.64
C PRO A 484 -11.33 19.78 -23.51
N VAL A 485 -12.43 19.94 -22.77
CA VAL A 485 -12.92 21.26 -22.37
C VAL A 485 -11.85 21.86 -21.45
N GLU A 486 -11.35 23.05 -21.79
CA GLU A 486 -10.39 23.74 -20.92
C GLU A 486 -11.02 23.97 -19.54
N PRO A 487 -10.31 23.68 -18.44
CA PRO A 487 -10.85 23.87 -17.11
C PRO A 487 -11.15 25.36 -16.87
N GLU A 488 -12.38 25.64 -16.45
CA GLU A 488 -12.85 26.99 -16.16
C GLU A 488 -12.01 27.65 -15.06
N VAL A 489 -11.45 28.82 -15.36
CA VAL A 489 -10.69 29.65 -14.40
C VAL A 489 -11.67 30.49 -13.60
N LYS A 490 -11.74 30.24 -12.29
CA LYS A 490 -12.66 30.91 -11.36
C LYS A 490 -11.95 32.04 -10.64
N ARG A 491 -12.22 33.28 -11.06
CA ARG A 491 -11.68 34.50 -10.45
C ARG A 491 -12.67 35.08 -9.45
N ARG A 492 -12.25 35.34 -8.22
CA ARG A 492 -13.10 35.95 -7.18
C ARG A 492 -13.52 37.37 -7.55
N SER A 493 -12.71 38.06 -8.35
CA SER A 493 -13.05 39.38 -8.90
C SER A 493 -14.27 39.40 -9.83
N ALA A 494 -14.74 38.25 -10.29
CA ALA A 494 -15.90 38.16 -11.17
C ALA A 494 -17.20 38.48 -10.41
N PRO A 495 -18.16 39.20 -11.02
CA PRO A 495 -19.39 39.64 -10.34
C PRO A 495 -20.28 38.47 -9.86
N GLU A 496 -20.18 37.33 -10.53
CA GLU A 496 -20.86 36.08 -10.19
C GLU A 496 -20.30 35.37 -8.96
N HIS A 497 -19.09 35.73 -8.51
CA HIS A 497 -18.38 35.09 -7.39
C HIS A 497 -18.35 35.94 -6.12
N VAL A 498 -19.04 37.09 -6.11
CA VAL A 498 -19.02 38.06 -4.99
C VAL A 498 -19.52 37.45 -3.67
N GLU A 499 -20.44 36.49 -3.73
CA GLU A 499 -20.99 35.84 -2.53
C GLU A 499 -20.08 34.74 -1.94
N VAL A 500 -19.01 34.35 -2.63
CA VAL A 500 -18.09 33.28 -2.20
C VAL A 500 -17.21 33.80 -1.06
N GLN A 501 -17.43 33.26 0.15
CA GLN A 501 -16.73 33.71 1.36
C GLN A 501 -15.39 33.01 1.57
N TYR A 502 -15.33 31.69 1.39
CA TYR A 502 -14.15 30.89 1.73
C TYR A 502 -13.32 30.54 0.49
N SER A 503 -12.05 30.27 0.70
CA SER A 503 -11.06 29.98 -0.34
C SER A 503 -10.49 28.57 -0.23
N VAL A 504 -9.95 28.09 -1.35
CA VAL A 504 -9.22 26.83 -1.45
C VAL A 504 -8.02 26.80 -0.50
N GLY A 505 -7.84 25.67 0.18
CA GLY A 505 -6.76 25.44 1.14
C GLY A 505 -7.08 25.79 2.60
N LEU A 506 -8.24 26.43 2.87
CA LEU A 506 -8.72 26.68 4.22
C LEU A 506 -9.24 25.41 4.90
N ILE A 507 -8.94 25.30 6.19
CA ILE A 507 -9.44 24.23 7.06
C ILE A 507 -10.74 24.69 7.72
N MET A 508 -11.78 23.89 7.55
CA MET A 508 -13.15 24.21 7.93
C MET A 508 -13.70 23.13 8.88
N LYS A 509 -14.74 23.52 9.61
CA LYS A 509 -15.59 22.63 10.38
C LYS A 509 -17.03 22.77 9.91
N HIS A 510 -17.73 21.65 9.81
CA HIS A 510 -19.16 21.68 9.49
C HIS A 510 -19.98 21.92 10.75
N LYS A 511 -20.80 22.97 10.76
CA LYS A 511 -21.53 23.47 11.95
C LYS A 511 -22.46 22.44 12.59
N ARG A 512 -23.18 21.66 11.76
CA ARG A 512 -24.20 20.70 12.24
C ARG A 512 -23.59 19.34 12.56
N SER A 513 -22.98 18.71 11.56
CA SER A 513 -22.36 17.38 11.67
C SER A 513 -21.00 17.34 12.40
N GLY A 514 -20.35 18.48 12.63
CA GLY A 514 -19.13 18.57 13.43
C GLY A 514 -17.84 18.05 12.78
N TYR A 515 -17.86 17.57 11.54
CA TYR A 515 -16.67 17.05 10.87
C TYR A 515 -15.70 18.15 10.44
N ASN A 516 -14.41 17.83 10.40
CA ASN A 516 -13.35 18.71 9.94
C ASN A 516 -12.99 18.41 8.48
N CYS A 517 -12.70 19.44 7.70
CA CYS A 517 -12.40 19.28 6.28
C CYS A 517 -11.49 20.39 5.73
N VAL A 518 -10.95 20.19 4.53
CA VAL A 518 -10.24 21.22 3.76
C VAL A 518 -10.97 21.48 2.45
N ILE A 519 -11.10 22.76 2.07
CA ILE A 519 -11.74 23.17 0.80
C ILE A 519 -10.75 22.95 -0.35
N TYR A 520 -11.15 22.19 -1.37
CA TYR A 520 -10.37 22.00 -2.61
C TYR A 520 -11.05 22.57 -3.86
N GLY A 521 -12.23 23.17 -3.71
CA GLY A 521 -12.90 23.91 -4.78
C GLY A 521 -14.23 24.48 -4.33
N TRP A 522 -14.79 25.39 -5.13
CA TRP A 522 -16.06 26.04 -4.85
C TRP A 522 -16.83 26.32 -6.13
N ASP A 523 -18.15 26.39 -6.02
CA ASP A 523 -19.07 26.85 -7.05
C ASP A 523 -19.93 27.99 -6.48
N PRO A 524 -20.21 29.05 -7.26
CA PRO A 524 -21.02 30.17 -6.78
C PRO A 524 -22.48 29.79 -6.51
N LYS A 525 -22.95 28.70 -7.11
CA LYS A 525 -24.28 28.11 -6.94
C LYS A 525 -24.18 26.59 -6.97
N CYS A 526 -25.20 25.89 -6.47
CA CYS A 526 -25.23 24.43 -6.53
C CYS A 526 -25.22 23.93 -7.98
N THR A 527 -24.20 23.15 -8.35
CA THR A 527 -24.04 22.56 -9.70
C THR A 527 -24.53 21.11 -9.80
N MET A 528 -25.00 20.53 -8.69
CA MET A 528 -25.48 19.15 -8.64
C MET A 528 -26.83 18.96 -9.33
N SER A 529 -27.16 17.71 -9.69
CA SER A 529 -28.42 17.36 -10.35
C SER A 529 -29.64 17.69 -9.48
N GLN A 530 -30.79 17.91 -10.12
CA GLN A 530 -32.04 18.19 -9.41
C GLN A 530 -32.45 17.06 -8.45
N GLU A 531 -32.15 15.82 -8.82
CA GLU A 531 -32.36 14.64 -7.98
C GLU A 531 -31.52 14.70 -6.70
N TRP A 532 -30.24 15.08 -6.83
CA TRP A 532 -29.35 15.25 -5.68
C TRP A 532 -29.81 16.40 -4.78
N ILE A 533 -30.17 17.55 -5.35
CA ILE A 533 -30.70 18.73 -4.63
C ILE A 533 -31.94 18.36 -3.79
N THR A 534 -32.82 17.55 -4.37
CA THR A 534 -34.04 17.07 -3.70
C THR A 534 -33.70 16.10 -2.57
N THR A 535 -32.83 15.12 -2.86
CA THR A 535 -32.40 14.08 -1.91
C THR A 535 -31.68 14.67 -0.70
N MET A 536 -30.76 15.59 -0.95
CA MET A 536 -29.97 16.29 0.08
C MET A 536 -30.74 17.45 0.72
N ARG A 537 -32.02 17.62 0.37
CA ARG A 537 -32.94 18.63 0.92
C ARG A 537 -32.39 20.05 0.89
N VAL A 538 -31.66 20.40 -0.18
CA VAL A 538 -31.06 21.73 -0.36
C VAL A 538 -32.12 22.83 -0.34
N HIS A 539 -33.35 22.52 -0.76
CA HIS A 539 -34.52 23.40 -0.69
C HIS A 539 -34.92 23.80 0.75
N GLN A 540 -34.47 23.08 1.78
CA GLN A 540 -34.73 23.39 3.19
C GLN A 540 -33.63 24.25 3.83
N LEU A 541 -32.55 24.54 3.10
CA LEU A 541 -31.49 25.44 3.55
C LEU A 541 -31.98 26.89 3.51
N SER A 542 -31.51 27.72 4.45
CA SER A 542 -31.94 29.11 4.57
C SER A 542 -31.62 29.93 3.32
N SER A 543 -30.47 29.68 2.70
CA SER A 543 -30.04 30.35 1.46
C SER A 543 -30.24 29.48 0.20
N GLY A 544 -30.89 28.33 0.32
CA GLY A 544 -31.26 27.46 -0.81
C GLY A 544 -30.09 27.02 -1.68
N ALA A 545 -30.36 26.77 -2.98
CA ALA A 545 -29.37 26.32 -3.98
C ALA A 545 -28.58 27.46 -4.66
N ASN A 546 -29.00 28.72 -4.45
CA ASN A 546 -28.38 29.90 -5.08
C ASN A 546 -27.17 30.45 -4.31
N GLN A 547 -26.90 29.93 -3.11
CA GLN A 547 -25.69 30.24 -2.36
C GLN A 547 -24.47 29.47 -2.90
N PRO A 548 -23.25 29.86 -2.53
CA PRO A 548 -22.05 29.09 -2.83
C PRO A 548 -22.01 27.71 -2.17
N PHE A 549 -21.40 26.76 -2.87
CA PHE A 549 -21.13 25.41 -2.38
C PHE A 549 -19.65 25.06 -2.54
N TYR A 550 -19.16 24.20 -1.65
CA TYR A 550 -17.76 23.87 -1.52
C TYR A 550 -17.54 22.38 -1.66
N ASN A 551 -16.53 22.04 -2.46
CA ASN A 551 -15.97 20.70 -2.53
C ASN A 551 -14.94 20.56 -1.40
N VAL A 552 -15.18 19.61 -0.49
CA VAL A 552 -14.38 19.45 0.72
C VAL A 552 -13.86 18.03 0.90
N LEU A 553 -12.60 17.91 1.34
CA LEU A 553 -11.98 16.66 1.76
C LEU A 553 -12.14 16.52 3.27
N VAL A 554 -12.85 15.48 3.73
CA VAL A 554 -13.22 15.30 5.14
C VAL A 554 -12.24 14.39 5.87
N GLN A 555 -11.99 14.64 7.15
CA GLN A 555 -11.05 13.84 7.95
C GLN A 555 -11.35 12.32 7.98
N ASP A 556 -12.59 11.90 7.71
CA ASP A 556 -13.01 10.49 7.61
C ASP A 556 -12.61 9.82 6.27
N GLY A 557 -12.03 10.58 5.34
CA GLY A 557 -11.61 10.11 4.03
C GLY A 557 -12.69 10.21 2.94
N THR A 558 -13.83 10.87 3.23
CA THR A 558 -14.87 11.14 2.24
C THR A 558 -14.70 12.51 1.58
N CYS A 559 -15.06 12.59 0.30
CA CYS A 559 -15.26 13.86 -0.39
C CYS A 559 -16.72 14.27 -0.24
N ARG A 560 -17.01 15.52 0.07
CA ARG A 560 -18.39 16.02 0.24
C ARG A 560 -18.60 17.35 -0.47
N TYR A 561 -19.86 17.64 -0.78
CA TYR A 561 -20.30 18.92 -1.34
C TYR A 561 -21.15 19.65 -0.31
N ALA A 562 -20.62 20.74 0.25
CA ALA A 562 -21.18 21.42 1.42
C ALA A 562 -21.62 22.85 1.09
N ALA A 563 -22.81 23.24 1.56
CA ALA A 563 -23.32 24.60 1.44
C ALA A 563 -22.52 25.58 2.32
N GLN A 564 -22.30 26.80 1.83
CA GLN A 564 -21.58 27.86 2.55
C GLN A 564 -22.11 28.08 3.97
N GLU A 565 -23.43 28.15 4.15
CA GLU A 565 -24.05 28.44 5.45
C GLU A 565 -23.68 27.41 6.53
N ASN A 566 -23.36 26.18 6.14
CA ASN A 566 -23.04 25.07 7.04
C ASN A 566 -21.55 24.94 7.35
N LEU A 567 -20.68 25.77 6.76
CA LEU A 567 -19.25 25.77 7.01
C LEU A 567 -18.83 26.97 7.86
N GLU A 568 -17.84 26.75 8.71
CA GLU A 568 -17.11 27.77 9.46
C GLU A 568 -15.62 27.44 9.49
N PRO A 569 -14.72 28.44 9.56
CA PRO A 569 -13.29 28.20 9.73
C PRO A 569 -13.02 27.43 11.02
N HIS A 570 -12.08 26.47 10.97
CA HIS A 570 -11.70 25.73 12.16
C HIS A 570 -11.02 26.65 13.18
N SER A 571 -11.32 26.47 14.47
CA SER A 571 -10.86 27.38 15.55
C SER A 571 -9.37 27.28 15.87
N ALA A 572 -8.73 26.20 15.45
CA ALA A 572 -7.30 25.95 15.63
C ALA A 572 -6.67 25.35 14.36
N PRO A 573 -5.37 25.54 14.12
CA PRO A 573 -4.67 24.88 13.02
C PRO A 573 -4.78 23.34 13.14
N LEU A 574 -5.26 22.65 12.10
CA LEU A 574 -5.46 21.18 12.11
C LEU A 574 -5.12 20.53 10.76
N GLU A 575 -4.15 19.62 10.75
CA GLU A 575 -3.82 18.82 9.57
C GLU A 575 -4.94 17.80 9.28
N ILE A 576 -5.55 17.87 8.08
CA ILE A 576 -6.54 16.92 7.59
C ILE A 576 -5.84 15.77 6.87
N ALA A 577 -5.80 14.60 7.50
CA ALA A 577 -5.23 13.39 6.92
C ALA A 577 -6.21 12.71 5.94
N HIS A 578 -6.37 13.26 4.74
CA HIS A 578 -7.21 12.68 3.67
C HIS A 578 -6.35 12.05 2.55
N PRO A 579 -6.70 10.86 2.01
CA PRO A 579 -5.91 10.17 0.96
C PRO A 579 -5.65 11.02 -0.30
N GLU A 580 -6.65 11.81 -0.70
CA GLU A 580 -6.62 12.67 -1.90
C GLU A 580 -6.02 14.07 -1.68
N VAL A 581 -5.54 14.45 -0.48
CA VAL A 581 -4.99 15.81 -0.26
C VAL A 581 -3.89 16.13 -1.26
N GLY A 582 -2.96 15.20 -1.49
CA GLY A 582 -1.83 15.44 -2.37
C GLY A 582 -2.22 15.66 -3.84
N ARG A 583 -3.40 15.20 -4.28
CA ARG A 583 -3.92 15.49 -5.62
C ARG A 583 -4.12 16.99 -5.87
N TYR A 584 -4.45 17.73 -4.82
CA TYR A 584 -4.86 19.14 -4.89
C TYR A 584 -3.84 20.09 -4.29
N PHE A 585 -3.08 19.63 -3.30
CA PHE A 585 -2.18 20.47 -2.50
C PHE A 585 -0.75 19.96 -2.59
N SER A 586 0.20 20.91 -2.63
CA SER A 586 1.63 20.64 -2.67
C SER A 586 2.21 20.50 -1.27
N GLU A 587 1.76 21.30 -0.30
CA GLU A 587 2.31 21.37 1.06
C GLU A 587 1.26 21.78 2.11
N PHE A 588 1.55 21.48 3.38
CA PHE A 588 0.78 21.96 4.55
C PHE A 588 1.63 22.90 5.42
N HIS A 589 1.19 24.15 5.57
CA HIS A 589 1.89 25.22 6.32
C HIS A 589 1.28 25.45 7.71
N ASP A 590 1.16 24.37 8.49
CA ASP A 590 0.62 24.28 9.86
C ASP A 590 -0.84 24.73 10.07
N SER A 591 -1.35 25.65 9.24
CA SER A 591 -2.61 26.38 9.38
C SER A 591 -3.48 26.35 8.13
N HIS A 592 -2.90 26.04 6.97
CA HIS A 592 -3.58 25.96 5.68
C HIS A 592 -2.79 25.07 4.72
N TYR A 593 -3.47 24.66 3.66
CA TYR A 593 -2.85 23.91 2.57
C TYR A 593 -2.50 24.83 1.40
N VAL A 594 -1.34 24.60 0.80
CA VAL A 594 -0.89 25.31 -0.41
C VAL A 594 -1.35 24.54 -1.63
N ALA A 595 -2.17 25.17 -2.47
CA ALA A 595 -2.64 24.60 -3.72
C ALA A 595 -1.46 24.24 -4.65
N ASN A 596 -1.56 23.14 -5.40
CA ASN A 596 -0.59 22.82 -6.46
C ASN A 596 -0.79 23.71 -7.70
N GLU A 597 0.10 23.59 -8.69
CA GLU A 597 0.09 24.45 -9.89
C GLU A 597 -1.26 24.40 -10.64
N GLU A 598 -1.86 23.21 -10.73
CA GLU A 598 -3.10 22.95 -11.44
C GLU A 598 -4.30 23.56 -10.71
N LEU A 599 -4.37 23.41 -9.39
CA LEU A 599 -5.43 24.01 -8.60
C LEU A 599 -5.30 25.54 -8.53
N GLN A 600 -4.08 26.07 -8.47
CA GLN A 600 -3.82 27.51 -8.57
C GLN A 600 -4.22 28.06 -9.94
N THR A 601 -4.01 27.31 -11.02
CA THR A 601 -4.47 27.73 -12.36
C THR A 601 -5.99 27.88 -12.40
N ARG A 602 -6.72 27.01 -11.69
CA ARG A 602 -8.19 27.07 -11.60
C ARG A 602 -8.70 28.16 -10.65
N TYR A 603 -7.99 28.41 -9.54
CA TYR A 603 -8.35 29.38 -8.51
C TYR A 603 -7.18 30.33 -8.20
N PRO A 604 -6.83 31.25 -9.12
CA PRO A 604 -5.59 32.02 -9.04
C PRO A 604 -5.53 33.02 -7.89
N GLU A 605 -6.69 33.45 -7.37
CA GLU A 605 -6.80 34.50 -6.35
C GLU A 605 -6.93 33.93 -4.92
N ASP A 606 -7.24 32.64 -4.78
CA ASP A 606 -7.62 32.03 -3.51
C ASP A 606 -6.46 31.93 -2.51
N MET A 607 -5.21 31.80 -2.98
CA MET A 607 -4.07 31.69 -2.08
C MET A 607 -3.87 32.96 -1.25
N ALA A 608 -4.06 34.13 -1.86
CA ALA A 608 -3.95 35.41 -1.16
C ALA A 608 -5.06 35.57 -0.11
N GLU A 609 -6.29 35.16 -0.45
CA GLU A 609 -7.44 35.17 0.47
C GLU A 609 -7.28 34.21 1.64
N THR A 610 -6.75 33.01 1.38
CA THR A 610 -6.44 32.02 2.41
C THR A 610 -5.43 32.60 3.40
N LEU A 611 -4.36 33.23 2.93
CA LEU A 611 -3.35 33.85 3.79
C LEU A 611 -3.92 35.02 4.61
N GLY A 612 -4.78 35.85 4.02
CA GLY A 612 -5.47 36.94 4.73
C GLY A 612 -6.36 36.40 5.85
N THR A 613 -7.21 35.44 5.51
CA THR A 613 -8.14 34.80 6.45
C THR A 613 -7.41 34.11 7.61
N VAL A 614 -6.36 33.32 7.31
CA VAL A 614 -5.53 32.64 8.31
C VAL A 614 -4.85 33.64 9.25
N ARG A 615 -4.33 34.75 8.70
CA ARG A 615 -3.71 35.82 9.49
C ARG A 615 -4.73 36.39 10.48
N ASP A 616 -5.92 36.72 10.02
CA ASP A 616 -6.97 37.30 10.88
C ASP A 616 -7.48 36.31 11.93
N LEU A 617 -7.65 35.03 11.57
CA LEU A 617 -8.14 34.01 12.49
C LEU A 617 -7.12 33.70 13.59
N TYR A 618 -5.85 33.45 13.24
CA TYR A 618 -4.88 32.89 14.17
C TYR A 618 -3.93 33.90 14.82
N HIS A 619 -3.71 35.11 14.26
CA HIS A 619 -2.94 36.13 14.99
C HIS A 619 -3.66 36.66 16.23
N ARG A 620 -5.00 36.60 16.26
CA ARG A 620 -5.78 36.96 17.45
C ARG A 620 -5.56 36.01 18.65
N LEU A 621 -4.90 34.87 18.43
CA LEU A 621 -4.58 33.88 19.46
C LEU A 621 -3.13 33.97 19.99
N THR A 622 -2.30 34.89 19.49
CA THR A 622 -1.00 35.21 20.09
C THR A 622 -1.08 36.53 20.85
N PRO A 623 -1.17 36.54 22.20
CA PRO A 623 -0.91 37.74 22.96
C PRO A 623 0.56 38.10 22.81
N SER A 624 0.81 39.38 22.57
CA SER A 624 2.11 40.02 22.61
C SER A 624 2.91 39.61 23.85
N SER A 625 3.97 38.82 23.66
CA SER A 625 5.07 38.71 24.62
C SER A 625 5.91 39.99 24.58
N GLY A 626 5.32 41.06 25.12
CA GLY A 626 5.98 42.32 25.42
C GLY A 626 6.11 42.49 26.94
N GLN A 627 7.31 42.25 27.45
CA GLN A 627 7.89 42.79 28.69
C GLN A 627 6.98 42.94 29.92
N ALA A 628 7.15 42.02 30.87
CA ALA A 628 7.12 42.36 32.29
C ALA A 628 8.19 41.54 33.02
N SER A 629 9.30 42.20 33.33
CA SER A 629 10.24 41.80 34.37
C SER A 629 9.56 41.86 35.73
N GLY A 630 9.63 40.79 36.52
CA GLY A 630 9.08 40.78 37.87
C GLY A 630 9.15 39.43 38.56
N GLN A 631 10.29 39.20 39.22
CA GLN A 631 10.47 38.45 40.47
C GLN A 631 10.05 36.98 40.53
N GLN A 632 11.09 36.14 40.68
CA GLN A 632 11.04 34.83 41.33
C GLN A 632 10.38 34.96 42.71
N GLU A 633 9.31 34.20 42.93
CA GLU A 633 9.00 33.60 44.23
C GLU A 633 8.22 32.30 43.99
N SER A 634 8.80 31.20 44.47
CA SER A 634 8.14 29.90 44.56
C SER A 634 7.36 29.81 45.87
N PRO A 635 6.22 29.10 45.88
CA PRO A 635 6.08 28.12 46.94
C PRO A 635 5.39 26.79 46.53
N LYS A 636 5.92 25.76 47.19
CA LYS A 636 5.41 24.43 47.54
C LYS A 636 3.89 24.18 47.41
N GLY A 637 3.57 23.14 46.64
CA GLY A 637 2.91 21.88 47.05
C GLY A 637 1.62 21.89 47.88
N THR A 638 0.56 21.31 47.30
CA THR A 638 -0.47 20.39 47.87
C THR A 638 -1.27 19.86 46.67
N GLY A 639 -1.45 18.56 46.40
CA GLY A 639 -2.12 17.58 47.25
C GLY A 639 -3.64 17.67 47.03
N GLY A 640 -4.22 16.84 46.15
CA GLY A 640 -5.67 16.83 45.91
C GLY A 640 -6.13 15.83 44.84
N SER A 641 -6.56 14.66 45.31
CA SER A 641 -7.34 13.65 44.58
C SER A 641 -8.76 14.14 44.25
N SER A 642 -9.37 13.56 43.21
CA SER A 642 -10.79 13.13 43.10
C SER A 642 -11.15 12.96 41.61
N GLN A 643 -11.34 11.73 41.15
CA GLN A 643 -12.62 11.01 41.03
C GLN A 643 -13.37 11.29 39.72
N ASP A 644 -13.44 10.23 38.91
CA ASP A 644 -14.63 9.68 38.26
C ASP A 644 -15.75 10.65 37.85
N GLN A 645 -15.94 10.78 36.54
CA GLN A 645 -17.30 10.82 35.99
C GLN A 645 -17.38 10.10 34.65
N LYS A 646 -18.11 8.98 34.69
CA LYS A 646 -18.68 8.27 33.55
C LYS A 646 -19.51 9.23 32.71
N SER A 647 -19.30 9.23 31.40
CA SER A 647 -20.26 9.75 30.43
C SER A 647 -20.72 8.60 29.54
N GLN A 648 -22.00 8.29 29.71
CA GLN A 648 -22.78 7.27 29.02
C GLN A 648 -22.82 7.50 27.52
N GLU A 649 -22.70 6.39 26.80
CA GLU A 649 -23.11 6.23 25.41
C GLU A 649 -24.61 6.54 25.28
N ASN A 650 -24.96 7.53 24.46
CA ASN A 650 -26.29 7.63 23.86
C ASN A 650 -26.13 7.47 22.35
N GLN A 651 -26.47 6.27 21.89
CA GLN A 651 -26.85 5.98 20.52
C GLN A 651 -28.20 6.66 20.25
N GLU A 652 -28.28 7.54 19.26
CA GLU A 652 -29.56 7.85 18.62
C GLU A 652 -29.41 7.92 17.10
N ALA A 653 -30.33 7.21 16.46
CA ALA A 653 -30.43 6.93 15.05
C ALA A 653 -30.69 8.19 14.21
N MET A 654 -30.09 8.25 13.02
CA MET A 654 -30.59 9.07 11.91
C MET A 654 -31.39 8.19 10.93
N PRO A 655 -32.51 8.71 10.40
CA PRO A 655 -33.50 7.90 9.69
C PRO A 655 -33.15 7.69 8.21
N MET A 656 -33.31 6.42 7.82
CA MET A 656 -33.51 5.77 6.50
C MET A 656 -33.20 6.51 5.20
#